data_AF-A0A927QQQ4-F1
#
_entry.id   AF-A0A927QQQ4-F1
#
_cell.length_a   1.000
_cell.length_b   1.000
_cell.length_c   1.000
_cell.angle_alpha   90.00
_cell.angle_beta   90.00
_cell.angle_gamma   90.00
#
_symmetry.space_group_name_H-M   'P 1'
#
loop_
_entity.id
_entity.type
_entity.pdbx_description
1 polymer ?
#
loop_
_entity_poly.entity_id
_entity_poly.type
_entity_poly.pdbx_seq_one_letter_code
_entity_poly.pdbx_strand_id
1 'polypeptide(L)'
;MAAATPKVLTRWIKGLLAVTMACGLWLGASPAHADPIWDRWKAAEAAVSAGRPDEAVPHWEFLVDHYASIEDWQSAALFSGKLDEYFDSIRDYDNAIRYYELENQYWLLYGKDWGAVDLQRAEQIRTILDVYMSTDDTELLRQQGAPKNGKLAKFEPEYGMYIGMYSEQDPAMQNQFTKSKSLYGKNHALYLAYAQVGNPFPQQYAVRAKEAGAALQIAWEPSKGLDSLQDDAYLRQWARAAKASGIPIFLRYASEMNGDWVVWHGDPAKYIEKFRLVHDVMAEEAPNVAMVWSPGDVPAYSMDVYYPGDDYVDWVGVSMYTEPYENGDPKQANMQATSPIERLDYLYKTYSDRKPLMISETAVSHYAHIPQESFTDYGLLNLHRLYEIMPLKYPRLKSITYFNVDLKNRESQNNYLLGANEQMKSLYSRMIASPFYLSKVEQGAKPSDGIGHVKLGGSDTFAIKTKITPWVKIPDIYIGKIEYSINGEIIESQTNPPFGIELKAGQVPEGSNLQLTVYNRSGTKVASKSFALSSQITVELNGQRQHYEQPPVIRDGNTLVPLRAIFEAMGADVTWDEKTQTATGRKGDMTVSLKIGDRQAWKNGQAVQLEAPAQLVNGYTMVPARFIGEAFGGQLSWDGATRTVTIKSSGAKTAFHNPSIEQKPKETQQPDSVQESGWFSKLLWTAGLIVQAALSFIGQMISSIL
;
A
#
# COMPACT_ATOMS: atom_id res chain seq x y z
N MET A 1 48.63 40.57 52.03
CA MET A 1 48.61 40.65 53.49
C MET A 1 47.16 40.52 53.95
N ALA A 2 46.89 39.45 54.74
CA ALA A 2 45.74 39.13 55.63
C ALA A 2 44.30 39.24 55.05
N ALA A 3 43.59 38.14 54.71
CA ALA A 3 42.79 37.18 55.55
C ALA A 3 41.41 37.75 55.99
N ALA A 4 40.21 37.14 55.90
CA ALA A 4 39.69 35.78 55.62
C ALA A 4 38.18 35.83 55.17
N THR A 5 37.61 34.70 54.69
CA THR A 5 36.22 34.40 54.18
C THR A 5 35.15 34.07 55.27
N PRO A 6 33.85 33.68 55.03
CA PRO A 6 32.76 34.03 54.05
C PRO A 6 31.25 34.07 54.61
N LYS A 7 30.24 34.29 53.71
CA LYS A 7 28.77 33.88 53.68
C LYS A 7 27.56 34.77 54.19
N VAL A 8 26.64 35.10 53.25
CA VAL A 8 25.12 34.94 53.16
C VAL A 8 24.10 35.59 54.17
N LEU A 9 23.06 36.34 53.65
CA LEU A 9 21.55 36.26 53.83
C LEU A 9 20.76 37.63 53.95
N THR A 10 19.73 37.84 53.07
CA THR A 10 18.40 38.61 53.09
C THR A 10 18.10 39.83 54.02
N ARG A 11 17.20 40.82 53.77
CA ARG A 11 15.91 40.99 53.02
C ARG A 11 15.48 42.50 52.98
N TRP A 12 14.81 42.99 51.92
CA TRP A 12 14.31 44.39 51.72
C TRP A 12 12.75 44.46 51.64
N ILE A 13 12.07 45.28 52.45
CA ILE A 13 11.51 46.67 52.32
C ILE A 13 10.09 46.79 51.70
N LYS A 14 9.17 47.32 52.53
CA LYS A 14 7.83 47.87 52.24
C LYS A 14 7.78 49.35 52.65
N GLY A 15 7.09 50.18 51.88
CA GLY A 15 6.62 51.54 52.19
C GLY A 15 5.90 52.06 50.94
N LEU A 16 4.73 52.70 50.93
CA LEU A 16 4.03 53.54 51.90
C LEU A 16 2.54 53.51 51.52
N LEU A 17 1.61 53.46 52.48
CA LEU A 17 0.17 53.56 52.24
C LEU A 17 -0.48 54.40 53.36
N ALA A 18 -1.49 55.18 52.97
CA ALA A 18 -2.49 55.86 53.79
C ALA A 18 -2.23 57.32 54.24
N VAL A 19 -2.87 58.26 53.53
CA VAL A 19 -3.75 59.29 54.12
C VAL A 19 -4.98 59.46 53.21
N THR A 20 -6.16 59.30 53.79
CA THR A 20 -7.51 59.29 53.17
C THR A 20 -8.11 60.69 52.97
N MET A 21 -8.81 60.85 51.84
CA MET A 21 -10.02 61.65 51.56
C MET A 21 -10.16 63.09 52.13
N ALA A 22 -10.28 64.08 51.23
CA ALA A 22 -11.52 64.85 51.01
C ALA A 22 -11.28 66.05 50.06
N CYS A 23 -11.97 66.05 48.91
CA CYS A 23 -12.68 67.19 48.29
C CYS A 23 -12.87 66.94 46.79
N GLY A 24 -14.10 67.13 46.30
CA GLY A 24 -14.33 67.49 44.90
C GLY A 24 -14.89 66.40 43.99
N LEU A 25 -16.17 66.12 44.19
CA LEU A 25 -17.12 65.63 43.18
C LEU A 25 -16.96 66.31 41.80
N TRP A 26 -17.28 65.54 40.75
CA TRP A 26 -17.47 65.90 39.33
C TRP A 26 -16.25 65.83 38.40
N LEU A 27 -15.78 64.60 38.16
CA LEU A 27 -15.62 64.12 36.79
C LEU A 27 -16.49 62.87 36.68
N GLY A 28 -17.37 62.85 35.67
CA GLY A 28 -18.39 61.80 35.53
C GLY A 28 -17.76 60.42 35.60
N ALA A 29 -18.42 59.50 36.30
CA ALA A 29 -18.11 58.09 36.16
C ALA A 29 -18.28 57.77 34.66
N SER A 30 -17.17 57.64 33.94
CA SER A 30 -17.18 56.90 32.69
C SER A 30 -17.76 55.53 33.05
N PRO A 31 -18.81 55.04 32.36
CA PRO A 31 -19.27 53.69 32.60
C PRO A 31 -18.04 52.80 32.45
N ALA A 32 -17.74 52.00 33.47
CA ALA A 32 -16.75 50.95 33.34
C ALA A 32 -17.27 50.03 32.23
N HIS A 33 -16.83 50.28 31.00
CA HIS A 33 -17.02 49.34 29.91
C HIS A 33 -16.27 48.10 30.34
N ALA A 34 -17.03 47.10 30.79
CA ALA A 34 -16.51 45.79 31.06
C ALA A 34 -15.78 45.34 29.80
N ASP A 35 -14.54 44.88 29.99
CA ASP A 35 -13.70 44.40 28.89
C ASP A 35 -14.47 43.26 28.19
N PRO A 36 -14.85 43.41 26.91
CA PRO A 36 -15.64 42.41 26.20
C PRO A 36 -14.95 41.04 26.21
N ILE A 37 -13.63 40.98 26.37
CA ILE A 37 -12.86 39.75 26.51
C ILE A 37 -13.17 39.08 27.86
N TRP A 38 -13.14 39.85 28.95
CA TRP A 38 -13.38 39.36 30.30
C TRP A 38 -14.82 38.89 30.51
N ASP A 39 -15.78 39.60 29.92
CA ASP A 39 -17.19 39.19 29.94
C ASP A 39 -17.41 37.89 29.16
N ARG A 40 -16.78 37.75 28.00
CA ARG A 40 -16.83 36.51 27.21
C ARG A 40 -16.23 35.34 27.97
N TRP A 41 -15.08 35.55 28.60
CA TRP A 41 -14.42 34.55 29.42
C TRP A 41 -15.28 34.09 30.60
N LYS A 42 -15.82 35.03 31.39
CA LYS A 42 -16.72 34.73 32.52
C LYS A 42 -17.99 34.02 32.08
N ALA A 43 -18.57 34.41 30.95
CA ALA A 43 -19.76 33.76 30.42
C ALA A 43 -19.46 32.30 30.04
N ALA A 44 -18.31 32.04 29.41
CA ALA A 44 -17.87 30.69 29.08
C ALA A 44 -17.66 29.84 30.35
N GLU A 45 -16.97 30.35 31.37
CA GLU A 45 -16.78 29.63 32.63
C GLU A 45 -18.08 29.36 33.38
N ALA A 46 -19.00 30.33 33.40
CA ALA A 46 -20.31 30.17 34.03
C ALA A 46 -21.14 29.11 33.31
N ALA A 47 -21.08 29.06 31.97
CA ALA A 47 -21.73 28.04 31.15
C ALA A 47 -21.19 26.64 31.46
N VAL A 48 -19.86 26.46 31.48
CA VAL A 48 -19.23 25.17 31.83
C VAL A 48 -19.55 24.76 33.26
N SER A 49 -19.47 25.68 34.23
CA SER A 49 -19.77 25.41 35.64
C SER A 49 -21.24 25.01 35.86
N ALA A 50 -22.13 25.49 35.01
CA ALA A 50 -23.54 25.12 34.99
C ALA A 50 -23.82 23.81 34.23
N GLY A 51 -22.80 23.11 33.73
CA GLY A 51 -22.95 21.88 32.94
C GLY A 51 -23.51 22.12 31.53
N ARG A 52 -23.34 23.33 30.97
CA ARG A 52 -23.82 23.75 29.65
C ARG A 52 -22.65 24.19 28.75
N PRO A 53 -21.69 23.29 28.44
CA PRO A 53 -20.50 23.66 27.68
C PRO A 53 -20.78 24.08 26.23
N ASP A 54 -21.92 23.69 25.66
CA ASP A 54 -22.41 24.16 24.37
C ASP A 54 -22.65 25.69 24.35
N GLU A 55 -23.15 26.26 25.45
CA GLU A 55 -23.31 27.71 25.59
C GLU A 55 -21.95 28.44 25.67
N ALA A 56 -20.86 27.74 26.01
CA ALA A 56 -19.51 28.33 26.09
C ALA A 56 -18.82 28.45 24.72
N VAL A 57 -19.19 27.62 23.74
CA VAL A 57 -18.59 27.55 22.40
C VAL A 57 -18.46 28.93 21.72
N PRO A 58 -19.54 29.73 21.52
CA PRO A 58 -19.42 31.01 20.83
C PRO A 58 -18.56 32.03 21.58
N HIS A 59 -18.34 31.83 22.89
CA HIS A 59 -17.42 32.65 23.67
C HIS A 59 -15.97 32.21 23.44
N TRP A 60 -15.68 30.92 23.42
CA TRP A 60 -14.35 30.40 23.11
C TRP A 60 -13.94 30.73 21.67
N GLU A 61 -14.82 30.58 20.69
CA GLU A 61 -14.53 30.95 19.29
C GLU A 61 -14.14 32.42 19.17
N PHE A 62 -14.91 33.31 19.81
CA PHE A 62 -14.57 34.73 19.89
C PHE A 62 -13.20 34.97 20.53
N LEU A 63 -12.88 34.26 21.61
CA LEU A 63 -11.61 34.40 22.31
C LEU A 63 -10.44 33.90 21.45
N VAL A 64 -10.57 32.76 20.75
CA VAL A 64 -9.57 32.27 19.80
C VAL A 64 -9.27 33.33 18.73
N ASP A 65 -10.31 33.81 18.04
CA ASP A 65 -10.16 34.80 16.97
C ASP A 65 -9.56 36.11 17.49
N HIS A 66 -10.01 36.58 18.66
CA HIS A 66 -9.50 37.79 19.28
C HIS A 66 -8.00 37.66 19.62
N TYR A 67 -7.61 36.63 20.38
CA TYR A 67 -6.22 36.46 20.80
C TYR A 67 -5.28 36.19 19.62
N ALA A 68 -5.72 35.43 18.62
CA ALA A 68 -4.97 35.25 17.38
C ALA A 68 -4.77 36.57 16.62
N SER A 69 -5.77 37.46 16.60
CA SER A 69 -5.68 38.75 15.91
C SER A 69 -4.69 39.74 16.52
N ILE A 70 -4.38 39.58 17.82
CA ILE A 70 -3.39 40.40 18.54
C ILE A 70 -2.09 39.65 18.79
N GLU A 71 -1.89 38.51 18.13
CA GLU A 71 -0.70 37.64 18.23
C GLU A 71 -0.43 37.11 19.65
N ASP A 72 -1.45 37.04 20.50
CA ASP A 72 -1.39 36.32 21.78
C ASP A 72 -1.62 34.81 21.51
N TRP A 73 -0.58 34.17 20.99
CA TRP A 73 -0.62 32.77 20.57
C TRP A 73 -0.86 31.81 21.73
N GLN A 74 -0.38 32.14 22.93
CA GLN A 74 -0.60 31.30 24.10
C GLN A 74 -2.09 31.25 24.46
N SER A 75 -2.76 32.41 24.51
CA SER A 75 -4.19 32.45 24.81
C SER A 75 -5.02 31.84 23.66
N ALA A 76 -4.66 32.09 22.41
CA ALA A 76 -5.32 31.49 21.25
C ALA A 76 -5.24 29.95 21.25
N ALA A 77 -4.08 29.38 21.61
CA ALA A 77 -3.90 27.94 21.79
C ALA A 77 -4.79 27.40 22.91
N LEU A 78 -4.80 28.04 24.09
CA LEU A 78 -5.58 27.60 25.25
C LEU A 78 -7.11 27.56 24.98
N PHE A 79 -7.65 28.50 24.22
CA PHE A 79 -9.08 28.47 23.87
C PHE A 79 -9.37 27.54 22.69
N SER A 80 -8.40 27.28 21.82
CA SER A 80 -8.51 26.23 20.79
C SER A 80 -8.62 24.85 21.45
N GLY A 81 -7.78 24.56 22.44
CA GLY A 81 -7.85 23.33 23.27
C GLY A 81 -9.19 23.12 23.98
N LYS A 82 -9.88 24.21 24.38
CA LYS A 82 -11.23 24.07 24.93
C LYS A 82 -12.26 23.66 23.88
N LEU A 83 -12.09 24.15 22.65
CA LEU A 83 -12.99 23.86 21.54
C LEU A 83 -12.77 22.44 21.02
N ASP A 84 -11.52 22.00 20.82
CA ASP A 84 -11.28 20.61 20.39
C ASP A 84 -11.76 19.58 21.43
N GLU A 85 -11.46 19.76 22.72
CA GLU A 85 -11.94 18.88 23.79
C GLU A 85 -13.47 18.78 23.77
N TYR A 86 -14.15 19.91 23.62
CA TYR A 86 -15.60 19.96 23.54
C TYR A 86 -16.13 19.22 22.30
N PHE A 87 -15.62 19.55 21.10
CA PHE A 87 -16.10 18.96 19.86
C PHE A 87 -15.78 17.47 19.75
N ASP A 88 -14.62 17.01 20.23
CA ASP A 88 -14.29 15.58 20.32
C ASP A 88 -15.28 14.87 21.27
N SER A 89 -15.59 15.47 22.42
CA SER A 89 -16.52 14.88 23.40
C SER A 89 -17.93 14.64 22.85
N ILE A 90 -18.41 15.50 21.95
CA ILE A 90 -19.71 15.36 21.27
C ILE A 90 -19.61 14.65 19.92
N ARG A 91 -18.41 14.22 19.53
CA ARG A 91 -18.10 13.53 18.26
C ARG A 91 -18.33 14.38 17.01
N ASP A 92 -18.22 15.69 17.15
CA ASP A 92 -18.15 16.62 16.01
C ASP A 92 -16.69 16.70 15.54
N TYR A 93 -16.24 15.61 14.92
CA TYR A 93 -14.82 15.42 14.62
C TYR A 93 -14.27 16.41 13.59
N ASP A 94 -15.11 16.95 12.69
CA ASP A 94 -14.66 17.95 11.73
C ASP A 94 -14.22 19.25 12.44
N ASN A 95 -15.00 19.70 13.43
CA ASN A 95 -14.60 20.84 14.26
C ASN A 95 -13.48 20.48 15.24
N ALA A 96 -13.50 19.29 15.84
CA ALA A 96 -12.44 18.86 16.76
C ALA A 96 -11.06 18.86 16.08
N ILE A 97 -10.96 18.26 14.88
CA ILE A 97 -9.72 18.23 14.07
C ILE A 97 -9.23 19.64 13.77
N ARG A 98 -10.13 20.53 13.34
CA ARG A 98 -9.80 21.93 13.06
C ARG A 98 -9.17 22.60 14.27
N TYR A 99 -9.74 22.42 15.46
CA TYR A 99 -9.24 23.07 16.67
C TYR A 99 -7.97 22.43 17.22
N TYR A 100 -7.80 21.10 17.10
CA TYR A 100 -6.51 20.45 17.40
C TYR A 100 -5.38 20.96 16.49
N GLU A 101 -5.65 21.13 15.18
CA GLU A 101 -4.68 21.68 14.23
C GLU A 101 -4.35 23.16 14.55
N LEU A 102 -5.35 23.96 14.92
CA LEU A 102 -5.17 25.35 15.34
C LEU A 102 -4.41 25.47 16.65
N GLU A 103 -4.73 24.66 17.67
CA GLU A 103 -4.00 24.60 18.93
C GLU A 103 -2.52 24.33 18.66
N ASN A 104 -2.21 23.28 17.90
CA ASN A 104 -0.84 22.96 17.53
C ASN A 104 -0.16 24.12 16.79
N GLN A 105 -0.83 24.73 15.81
CA GLN A 105 -0.29 25.87 15.08
C GLN A 105 0.05 27.04 16.01
N TYR A 106 -0.83 27.38 16.96
CA TYR A 106 -0.61 28.47 17.90
C TYR A 106 0.47 28.14 18.93
N TRP A 107 0.59 26.89 19.39
CA TRP A 107 1.72 26.48 20.23
C TRP A 107 3.07 26.63 19.50
N LEU A 108 3.14 26.25 18.23
CA LEU A 108 4.34 26.41 17.41
C LEU A 108 4.71 27.90 17.25
N LEU A 109 3.73 28.77 16.98
CA LEU A 109 3.94 30.23 16.91
C LEU A 109 4.40 30.82 18.25
N TYR A 110 3.95 30.26 19.38
CA TYR A 110 4.43 30.62 20.72
C TYR A 110 5.84 30.06 21.05
N GLY A 111 6.41 29.20 20.20
CA GLY A 111 7.72 28.58 20.40
C GLY A 111 7.69 27.33 21.29
N LYS A 112 6.55 26.63 21.34
CA LYS A 112 6.38 25.34 22.02
C LYS A 112 5.92 24.27 21.01
N ASP A 113 6.52 23.08 21.10
CA ASP A 113 6.10 21.91 20.32
C ASP A 113 5.25 20.98 21.18
N TRP A 114 4.13 21.51 21.69
CA TRP A 114 3.22 20.77 22.58
C TRP A 114 2.10 20.05 21.81
N GLY A 115 1.81 20.48 20.58
CA GLY A 115 0.68 19.98 19.80
C GLY A 115 0.91 18.65 19.06
N ALA A 116 2.03 17.97 19.26
CA ALA A 116 2.27 16.66 18.64
C ALA A 116 1.22 15.60 19.07
N VAL A 117 0.75 15.66 20.32
CA VAL A 117 -0.32 14.79 20.83
C VAL A 117 -1.67 15.17 20.21
N ASP A 118 -1.94 16.46 20.06
CA ASP A 118 -3.18 16.99 19.45
C ASP A 118 -3.26 16.60 17.97
N LEU A 119 -2.16 16.72 17.23
CA LEU A 119 -2.08 16.23 15.86
C LEU A 119 -2.25 14.72 15.78
N GLN A 120 -1.69 13.96 16.72
CA GLN A 120 -1.91 12.51 16.78
C GLN A 120 -3.39 12.19 16.99
N ARG A 121 -4.08 12.90 17.89
CA ARG A 121 -5.51 12.72 18.13
C ARG A 121 -6.34 13.14 16.92
N ALA A 122 -6.08 14.31 16.35
CA ALA A 122 -6.72 14.79 15.12
C ALA A 122 -6.59 13.76 13.99
N GLU A 123 -5.41 13.19 13.81
CA GLU A 123 -5.19 12.12 12.84
C GLU A 123 -5.99 10.86 13.18
N GLN A 124 -6.06 10.43 14.45
CA GLN A 124 -6.85 9.25 14.86
C GLN A 124 -8.35 9.40 14.54
N ILE A 125 -8.93 10.58 14.77
CA ILE A 125 -10.35 10.84 14.54
C ILE A 125 -10.67 11.26 13.11
N ARG A 126 -9.66 11.50 12.27
CA ARG A 126 -9.87 11.86 10.86
C ARG A 126 -10.50 10.71 10.08
N THR A 127 -11.64 11.01 9.46
CA THR A 127 -12.26 10.12 8.49
C THR A 127 -11.53 10.21 7.15
N ILE A 128 -11.08 9.07 6.63
CA ILE A 128 -10.50 8.94 5.29
C ILE A 128 -11.37 7.96 4.50
N LEU A 129 -11.81 8.38 3.31
CA LEU A 129 -12.46 7.54 2.32
C LEU A 129 -11.85 7.84 0.95
N ASP A 130 -10.68 7.25 0.73
CA ASP A 130 -10.01 7.24 -0.57
C ASP A 130 -10.36 5.96 -1.31
N VAL A 131 -10.33 6.01 -2.64
CA VAL A 131 -10.62 4.86 -3.48
C VAL A 131 -9.52 4.73 -4.52
N TYR A 132 -9.04 3.52 -4.70
CA TYR A 132 -8.07 3.14 -5.70
C TYR A 132 -8.71 2.18 -6.69
N MET A 133 -8.21 2.19 -7.92
CA MET A 133 -8.66 1.29 -8.98
C MET A 133 -7.47 0.58 -9.63
N SER A 134 -7.67 -0.66 -10.09
CA SER A 134 -6.70 -1.36 -10.91
C SER A 134 -6.61 -0.75 -12.31
N THR A 135 -5.42 -0.70 -12.89
CA THR A 135 -5.19 -0.23 -14.27
C THR A 135 -4.15 -1.09 -14.98
N ASP A 136 -4.26 -1.19 -16.30
CA ASP A 136 -3.26 -1.78 -17.21
C ASP A 136 -2.45 -0.72 -17.98
N ASP A 137 -2.59 0.57 -17.62
CA ASP A 137 -1.74 1.65 -18.13
C ASP A 137 -0.31 1.55 -17.56
N THR A 138 0.49 0.69 -18.18
CA THR A 138 1.86 0.41 -17.73
C THR A 138 2.78 1.64 -17.74
N GLU A 139 2.51 2.66 -18.56
CA GLU A 139 3.32 3.88 -18.59
C GLU A 139 3.00 4.76 -17.38
N LEU A 140 1.72 4.94 -17.04
CA LEU A 140 1.32 5.60 -15.81
C LEU A 140 1.88 4.88 -14.57
N LEU A 141 1.79 3.54 -14.55
CA LEU A 141 2.33 2.70 -13.48
C LEU A 141 3.86 2.84 -13.34
N ARG A 142 4.58 2.91 -14.46
CA ARG A 142 6.02 3.15 -14.50
C ARG A 142 6.36 4.54 -13.96
N GLN A 143 5.63 5.57 -14.37
CA GLN A 143 5.87 6.94 -13.94
C GLN A 143 5.66 7.13 -12.43
N GLN A 144 4.55 6.62 -11.87
CA GLN A 144 4.33 6.68 -10.41
C GLN A 144 5.35 5.86 -9.62
N GLY A 145 5.85 4.79 -10.23
CA GLY A 145 6.76 3.84 -9.60
C GLY A 145 8.22 4.27 -9.69
N ALA A 146 8.57 5.31 -10.45
CA ALA A 146 9.95 5.72 -10.73
C ALA A 146 10.45 6.81 -9.77
N PRO A 147 11.77 6.88 -9.49
CA PRO A 147 12.35 8.02 -8.80
C PRO A 147 12.38 9.26 -9.71
N LYS A 148 12.56 10.46 -9.14
CA LYS A 148 12.54 11.74 -9.89
C LYS A 148 13.57 11.80 -11.02
N ASN A 149 14.72 11.14 -10.86
CA ASN A 149 15.77 11.09 -11.89
C ASN A 149 15.56 9.98 -12.93
N GLY A 150 14.51 9.16 -12.79
CA GLY A 150 14.17 8.03 -13.67
C GLY A 150 15.09 6.80 -13.56
N LYS A 151 16.16 6.84 -12.75
CA LYS A 151 17.12 5.73 -12.62
C LYS A 151 16.77 4.85 -11.42
N LEU A 152 16.33 3.63 -11.71
CA LEU A 152 16.08 2.61 -10.68
C LEU A 152 17.36 2.27 -9.89
N ALA A 153 17.22 2.11 -8.58
CA ALA A 153 18.24 1.60 -7.67
C ALA A 153 18.50 0.10 -7.89
N LYS A 154 19.55 -0.42 -7.26
CA LYS A 154 19.93 -1.83 -7.37
C LYS A 154 18.79 -2.74 -6.92
N PHE A 155 18.40 -3.69 -7.78
CA PHE A 155 17.30 -4.63 -7.57
C PHE A 155 15.92 -4.00 -7.44
N GLU A 156 15.76 -2.73 -7.82
CA GLU A 156 14.48 -2.07 -7.72
C GLU A 156 13.52 -2.54 -8.83
N PRO A 157 12.28 -2.96 -8.48
CA PRO A 157 11.25 -3.24 -9.48
C PRO A 157 10.73 -1.93 -10.08
N GLU A 158 10.37 -1.96 -11.36
CA GLU A 158 9.75 -0.81 -12.04
C GLU A 158 8.44 -0.44 -11.34
N TYR A 159 7.60 -1.44 -11.08
CA TYR A 159 6.43 -1.38 -10.21
C TYR A 159 6.09 -2.78 -9.68
N GLY A 160 5.13 -2.87 -8.77
CA GLY A 160 4.92 -4.08 -7.97
C GLY A 160 5.78 -4.09 -6.70
N MET A 161 5.66 -5.16 -5.93
CA MET A 161 6.23 -5.24 -4.59
C MET A 161 6.80 -6.62 -4.27
N TYR A 162 8.04 -6.69 -3.79
CA TYR A 162 8.59 -7.93 -3.26
C TYR A 162 7.98 -8.29 -1.91
N ILE A 163 7.56 -9.55 -1.77
CA ILE A 163 7.18 -10.11 -0.47
C ILE A 163 8.37 -10.83 0.16
N GLY A 164 8.64 -10.49 1.42
CA GLY A 164 9.70 -11.09 2.23
C GLY A 164 9.16 -11.76 3.48
N MET A 165 9.94 -12.67 4.07
CA MET A 165 9.57 -13.35 5.31
C MET A 165 10.79 -13.68 6.18
N TYR A 166 10.69 -13.42 7.48
CA TYR A 166 11.48 -14.11 8.49
C TYR A 166 10.72 -15.37 8.89
N SER A 167 11.33 -16.55 8.77
CA SER A 167 10.66 -17.84 8.97
C SER A 167 11.43 -18.80 9.89
N GLU A 168 12.46 -18.31 10.59
CA GLU A 168 13.32 -19.18 11.40
C GLU A 168 12.56 -19.83 12.55
N GLN A 169 11.66 -19.08 13.18
CA GLN A 169 10.82 -19.51 14.30
C GLN A 169 9.41 -19.93 13.88
N ASP A 170 9.17 -20.07 12.57
CA ASP A 170 7.93 -20.69 12.07
C ASP A 170 8.10 -22.22 12.08
N PRO A 171 7.41 -22.96 12.96
CA PRO A 171 7.56 -24.41 13.09
C PRO A 171 7.12 -25.18 11.84
N ALA A 172 6.27 -24.62 10.99
CA ALA A 172 5.87 -25.24 9.72
C ALA A 172 6.95 -25.07 8.66
N MET A 173 7.56 -23.88 8.58
CA MET A 173 8.67 -23.61 7.65
C MET A 173 9.95 -24.34 8.07
N GLN A 174 10.27 -24.43 9.37
CA GLN A 174 11.53 -24.98 9.88
C GLN A 174 12.75 -24.33 9.20
N ASN A 175 12.60 -23.04 8.85
CA ASN A 175 13.56 -22.28 8.09
C ASN A 175 13.94 -22.89 6.71
N GLN A 176 13.07 -23.74 6.12
CA GLN A 176 13.21 -24.30 4.77
C GLN A 176 12.38 -23.48 3.77
N PHE A 177 13.04 -22.54 3.09
CA PHE A 177 12.38 -21.53 2.25
C PHE A 177 11.54 -22.10 1.10
N THR A 178 11.90 -23.28 0.58
CA THR A 178 11.17 -24.00 -0.47
C THR A 178 9.74 -24.41 -0.06
N LYS A 179 9.42 -24.46 1.25
CA LYS A 179 8.06 -24.76 1.75
C LYS A 179 7.07 -23.60 1.61
N SER A 180 7.54 -22.41 1.29
CA SER A 180 6.72 -21.20 1.22
C SER A 180 5.48 -21.35 0.35
N LYS A 181 5.65 -21.85 -0.88
CA LYS A 181 4.53 -22.01 -1.82
C LYS A 181 3.48 -22.99 -1.30
N SER A 182 3.88 -24.09 -0.67
CA SER A 182 2.93 -25.04 -0.10
C SER A 182 2.19 -24.51 1.12
N LEU A 183 2.80 -23.60 1.90
CA LEU A 183 2.21 -23.08 3.13
C LEU A 183 1.36 -21.83 2.90
N TYR A 184 1.80 -20.95 2.01
CA TYR A 184 1.22 -19.61 1.80
C TYR A 184 0.69 -19.41 0.37
N GLY A 185 0.73 -20.44 -0.48
CA GLY A 185 0.27 -20.38 -1.87
C GLY A 185 1.25 -19.72 -2.85
N LYS A 186 2.32 -19.08 -2.36
CA LYS A 186 3.29 -18.35 -3.17
C LYS A 186 4.71 -18.41 -2.60
N ASN A 187 5.71 -18.28 -3.47
CA ASN A 187 7.11 -18.13 -3.04
C ASN A 187 7.35 -16.68 -2.60
N HIS A 188 8.06 -16.49 -1.49
CA HIS A 188 8.57 -15.17 -1.11
C HIS A 188 9.79 -14.83 -1.95
N ALA A 189 9.96 -13.55 -2.29
CA ALA A 189 11.07 -13.04 -3.09
C ALA A 189 12.38 -13.00 -2.29
N LEU A 190 12.29 -12.83 -0.98
CA LEU A 190 13.44 -12.72 -0.08
C LEU A 190 13.13 -13.24 1.32
N TYR A 191 14.18 -13.68 2.03
CA TYR A 191 14.06 -14.15 3.41
C TYR A 191 15.01 -13.37 4.32
N LEU A 192 14.53 -13.01 5.52
CA LEU A 192 15.32 -12.30 6.51
C LEU A 192 16.11 -13.29 7.37
N ALA A 193 17.41 -13.02 7.52
CA ALA A 193 18.32 -13.69 8.44
C ALA A 193 19.04 -12.66 9.31
N TYR A 194 19.29 -13.01 10.57
CA TYR A 194 20.12 -12.22 11.47
C TYR A 194 21.56 -12.76 11.48
N ALA A 195 22.52 -11.85 11.47
CA ALA A 195 23.94 -12.15 11.57
C ALA A 195 24.61 -11.17 12.52
N GLN A 196 25.71 -11.61 13.15
CA GLN A 196 26.49 -10.77 14.06
C GLN A 196 27.82 -10.39 13.41
N VAL A 197 28.28 -9.15 13.61
CA VAL A 197 29.64 -8.74 13.23
C VAL A 197 30.65 -9.56 14.04
N GLY A 198 31.68 -10.04 13.36
CA GLY A 198 32.68 -10.99 13.87
C GLY A 198 32.37 -12.46 13.56
N ASN A 199 31.14 -12.79 13.15
CA ASN A 199 30.80 -14.15 12.69
C ASN A 199 30.99 -14.29 11.17
N PRO A 200 31.30 -15.49 10.66
CA PRO A 200 31.35 -15.75 9.21
C PRO A 200 30.03 -15.41 8.50
N PHE A 201 30.11 -15.19 7.19
CA PHE A 201 28.93 -15.02 6.33
C PHE A 201 27.90 -16.15 6.56
N PRO A 202 26.59 -15.84 6.68
CA PRO A 202 25.54 -16.82 6.98
C PRO A 202 25.24 -17.75 5.78
N GLN A 203 26.22 -18.58 5.40
CA GLN A 203 26.22 -19.39 4.18
C GLN A 203 25.00 -20.30 4.05
N GLN A 204 24.52 -20.88 5.17
CA GLN A 204 23.38 -21.79 5.14
C GLN A 204 22.09 -21.08 4.71
N TYR A 205 21.88 -19.84 5.14
CA TYR A 205 20.71 -19.05 4.71
C TYR A 205 20.81 -18.69 3.23
N ALA A 206 22.01 -18.35 2.75
CA ALA A 206 22.23 -18.06 1.35
C ALA A 206 22.00 -19.29 0.44
N VAL A 207 22.42 -20.48 0.88
CA VAL A 207 22.14 -21.75 0.18
C VAL A 207 20.63 -22.00 0.10
N ARG A 208 19.91 -21.87 1.22
CA ARG A 208 18.45 -22.07 1.26
C ARG A 208 17.71 -21.05 0.39
N ALA A 209 18.15 -19.79 0.39
CA ALA A 209 17.58 -18.75 -0.46
C ALA A 209 17.79 -19.07 -1.93
N LYS A 210 19.00 -19.50 -2.31
CA LYS A 210 19.32 -19.94 -3.67
C LYS A 210 18.48 -21.13 -4.11
N GLU A 211 18.32 -22.14 -3.26
CA GLU A 211 17.46 -23.31 -3.52
C GLU A 211 16.00 -22.93 -3.74
N ALA A 212 15.50 -21.91 -3.04
CA ALA A 212 14.15 -21.38 -3.20
C ALA A 212 14.01 -20.40 -4.39
N GLY A 213 15.11 -20.03 -5.06
CA GLY A 213 15.12 -18.99 -6.10
C GLY A 213 14.88 -17.58 -5.56
N ALA A 214 15.17 -17.36 -4.28
CA ALA A 214 14.95 -16.11 -3.55
C ALA A 214 16.26 -15.34 -3.30
N ALA A 215 16.11 -14.06 -2.97
CA ALA A 215 17.18 -13.23 -2.41
C ALA A 215 17.31 -13.44 -0.89
N LEU A 216 18.37 -12.88 -0.31
CA LEU A 216 18.58 -12.89 1.13
C LEU A 216 18.62 -11.46 1.68
N GLN A 217 17.79 -11.17 2.66
CA GLN A 217 17.93 -9.96 3.48
C GLN A 217 18.70 -10.33 4.75
N ILE A 218 19.74 -9.55 5.07
CA ILE A 218 20.60 -9.80 6.23
C ILE A 218 20.53 -8.60 7.16
N ALA A 219 19.98 -8.78 8.36
CA ALA A 219 20.18 -7.86 9.47
C ALA A 219 21.56 -8.16 10.08
N TRP A 220 22.54 -7.27 9.87
CA TRP A 220 23.92 -7.47 10.31
C TRP A 220 24.26 -6.57 11.49
N GLU A 221 24.37 -7.16 12.67
CA GLU A 221 24.35 -6.46 13.94
C GLU A 221 25.75 -6.34 14.56
N PRO A 222 26.23 -5.11 14.82
CA PRO A 222 27.48 -4.89 15.54
C PRO A 222 27.25 -4.92 17.06
N SER A 223 26.83 -6.06 17.62
CA SER A 223 26.52 -6.20 19.06
C SER A 223 27.70 -5.95 20.00
N LYS A 224 28.93 -5.83 19.48
CA LYS A 224 30.13 -5.40 20.22
C LYS A 224 30.45 -3.90 20.03
N GLY A 225 29.51 -3.12 19.49
CA GLY A 225 29.66 -1.71 19.15
C GLY A 225 30.22 -1.47 17.75
N LEU A 226 30.11 -0.21 17.27
CA LEU A 226 30.49 0.20 15.92
C LEU A 226 31.99 -0.01 15.59
N ASP A 227 32.88 0.03 16.59
CA ASP A 227 34.32 -0.22 16.41
C ASP A 227 34.69 -1.68 16.15
N SER A 228 33.74 -2.60 16.34
CA SER A 228 33.98 -4.02 16.07
C SER A 228 34.19 -4.34 14.59
N LEU A 229 33.92 -3.38 13.70
CA LEU A 229 34.09 -3.50 12.26
C LEU A 229 35.18 -2.56 11.74
N GLN A 230 36.11 -3.13 10.98
CA GLN A 230 37.18 -2.43 10.29
C GLN A 230 37.31 -2.99 8.87
N ASP A 231 37.95 -2.25 7.97
CA ASP A 231 38.33 -2.79 6.66
C ASP A 231 39.54 -3.72 6.81
N ASP A 232 39.24 -4.97 7.15
CA ASP A 232 40.21 -6.01 7.43
C ASP A 232 39.95 -7.28 6.61
N ALA A 233 40.78 -8.30 6.83
CA ALA A 233 40.63 -9.58 6.15
C ALA A 233 39.27 -10.24 6.43
N TYR A 234 38.69 -10.02 7.62
CA TYR A 234 37.39 -10.56 7.99
C TYR A 234 36.27 -9.95 7.15
N LEU A 235 36.14 -8.62 7.13
CA LEU A 235 35.09 -7.94 6.36
C LEU A 235 35.22 -8.25 4.86
N ARG A 236 36.45 -8.24 4.32
CA ARG A 236 36.72 -8.56 2.93
C ARG A 236 36.39 -10.02 2.58
N GLN A 237 36.71 -10.97 3.46
CA GLN A 237 36.33 -12.37 3.27
C GLN A 237 34.82 -12.56 3.35
N TRP A 238 34.16 -11.87 4.28
CA TRP A 238 32.70 -11.88 4.41
C TRP A 238 32.05 -11.39 3.12
N ALA A 239 32.51 -10.26 2.57
CA ALA A 239 32.01 -9.72 1.31
C ALA A 239 32.24 -10.66 0.11
N ARG A 240 33.43 -11.26 0.01
CA ARG A 240 33.69 -12.29 -1.03
C ARG A 240 32.79 -13.51 -0.91
N ALA A 241 32.45 -13.95 0.31
CA ALA A 241 31.49 -15.02 0.52
C ALA A 241 30.06 -14.58 0.11
N ALA A 242 29.67 -13.35 0.42
CA ALA A 242 28.42 -12.76 -0.06
C ALA A 242 28.33 -12.74 -1.60
N LYS A 243 29.42 -12.39 -2.28
CA LYS A 243 29.53 -12.51 -3.75
C LYS A 243 29.40 -13.95 -4.24
N ALA A 244 30.12 -14.87 -3.60
CA ALA A 244 30.14 -16.28 -3.98
C ALA A 244 28.78 -16.98 -3.82
N SER A 245 27.87 -16.44 -3.00
CA SER A 245 26.49 -16.93 -2.92
C SER A 245 25.78 -16.93 -4.28
N GLY A 246 26.06 -15.92 -5.11
CA GLY A 246 25.47 -15.75 -6.44
C GLY A 246 23.98 -15.40 -6.43
N ILE A 247 23.46 -14.89 -5.31
CA ILE A 247 22.07 -14.41 -5.18
C ILE A 247 22.06 -12.90 -4.88
N PRO A 248 20.95 -12.17 -5.14
CA PRO A 248 20.78 -10.82 -4.64
C PRO A 248 20.76 -10.81 -3.10
N ILE A 249 21.45 -9.85 -2.51
CA ILE A 249 21.49 -9.66 -1.05
C ILE A 249 21.05 -8.23 -0.71
N PHE A 250 20.17 -8.08 0.27
CA PHE A 250 19.80 -6.81 0.89
C PHE A 250 20.48 -6.74 2.26
N LEU A 251 21.55 -5.95 2.38
CA LEU A 251 22.32 -5.86 3.62
C LEU A 251 21.84 -4.69 4.46
N ARG A 252 21.20 -5.02 5.57
CA ARG A 252 20.69 -4.09 6.59
C ARG A 252 21.69 -4.02 7.73
N TYR A 253 22.77 -3.27 7.55
CA TYR A 253 23.83 -3.09 8.55
C TYR A 253 23.35 -2.14 9.66
N ALA A 254 23.48 -2.59 10.92
CA ALA A 254 23.19 -1.79 12.11
C ALA A 254 21.83 -1.08 12.02
N SER A 255 20.76 -1.84 11.76
CA SER A 255 19.39 -1.30 11.74
C SER A 255 18.95 -0.72 13.07
N GLU A 256 17.90 0.10 13.04
CA GLU A 256 17.23 0.67 14.23
C GLU A 256 18.14 1.52 15.12
N MET A 257 19.24 2.02 14.54
CA MET A 257 20.20 2.90 15.18
C MET A 257 19.60 4.17 15.82
N ASN A 258 18.39 4.55 15.46
CA ASN A 258 17.66 5.70 15.98
C ASN A 258 16.98 5.45 17.34
N GLY A 259 16.88 4.19 17.79
CA GLY A 259 16.38 3.80 19.10
C GLY A 259 17.48 3.41 20.08
N ASP A 260 17.29 3.65 21.38
CA ASP A 260 18.30 3.40 22.43
C ASP A 260 18.38 1.93 22.88
N TRP A 261 17.53 1.05 22.33
CA TRP A 261 17.54 -0.39 22.58
C TRP A 261 18.69 -1.14 21.89
N VAL A 262 19.41 -0.49 20.96
CA VAL A 262 20.59 -1.07 20.29
C VAL A 262 21.89 -0.44 20.77
N VAL A 263 22.94 -1.25 20.91
CA VAL A 263 24.26 -0.80 21.41
C VAL A 263 25.03 0.10 20.44
N TRP A 264 24.53 0.26 19.20
CA TRP A 264 25.10 1.14 18.18
C TRP A 264 24.31 2.46 18.01
N HIS A 265 23.44 2.78 18.97
CA HIS A 265 22.80 4.09 19.10
C HIS A 265 23.74 5.13 19.73
N GLY A 266 23.44 6.42 19.51
CA GLY A 266 24.00 7.56 20.23
C GLY A 266 25.16 8.26 19.54
N ASP A 267 25.75 7.68 18.49
CA ASP A 267 26.86 8.26 17.72
C ASP A 267 26.58 8.23 16.21
N PRO A 268 25.80 9.20 15.69
CA PRO A 268 25.43 9.24 14.27
C PRO A 268 26.63 9.43 13.33
N ALA A 269 27.63 10.21 13.74
CA ALA A 269 28.83 10.44 12.92
C ALA A 269 29.60 9.14 12.69
N LYS A 270 29.80 8.36 13.75
CA LYS A 270 30.47 7.07 13.67
C LYS A 270 29.64 6.01 12.96
N TYR A 271 28.31 6.03 13.15
CA TYR A 271 27.42 5.18 12.39
C TYR A 271 27.59 5.42 10.88
N ILE A 272 27.57 6.69 10.46
CA ILE A 272 27.76 7.08 9.05
C ILE A 272 29.13 6.63 8.55
N GLU A 273 30.21 6.83 9.32
CA GLU A 273 31.55 6.34 8.98
C GLU A 273 31.54 4.83 8.69
N LYS A 274 30.97 4.02 9.60
CA LYS A 274 30.96 2.55 9.44
C LYS A 274 30.03 2.08 8.34
N PHE A 275 28.88 2.73 8.15
CA PHE A 275 27.99 2.39 7.04
C PHE A 275 28.66 2.63 5.69
N ARG A 276 29.36 3.76 5.54
CA ARG A 276 30.13 4.07 4.32
C ARG A 276 31.26 3.07 4.09
N LEU A 277 31.99 2.71 5.14
CA LEU A 277 33.02 1.66 5.07
C LEU A 277 32.44 0.32 4.58
N VAL A 278 31.29 -0.12 5.12
CA VAL A 278 30.63 -1.35 4.65
C VAL A 278 30.23 -1.22 3.19
N HIS A 279 29.61 -0.10 2.81
CA HIS A 279 29.21 0.16 1.44
C HIS A 279 30.40 0.04 0.48
N ASP A 280 31.52 0.70 0.78
CA ASP A 280 32.68 0.76 -0.11
C ASP A 280 33.28 -0.65 -0.30
N VAL A 281 33.40 -1.44 0.77
CA VAL A 281 33.84 -2.83 0.66
C VAL A 281 32.86 -3.67 -0.16
N MET A 282 31.55 -3.51 0.02
CA MET A 282 30.56 -4.25 -0.77
C MET A 282 30.58 -3.83 -2.25
N ALA A 283 30.75 -2.54 -2.54
CA ALA A 283 30.86 -2.04 -3.91
C ALA A 283 32.07 -2.65 -4.64
N GLU A 284 33.20 -2.81 -3.95
CA GLU A 284 34.42 -3.42 -4.49
C GLU A 284 34.33 -4.95 -4.60
N GLU A 285 33.91 -5.62 -3.53
CA GLU A 285 34.04 -7.08 -3.39
C GLU A 285 32.75 -7.85 -3.72
N ALA A 286 31.57 -7.24 -3.56
CA ALA A 286 30.27 -7.89 -3.58
C ALA A 286 29.16 -7.06 -4.27
N PRO A 287 29.26 -6.79 -5.58
CA PRO A 287 28.31 -5.93 -6.28
C PRO A 287 26.86 -6.45 -6.28
N ASN A 288 26.63 -7.72 -5.95
CA ASN A 288 25.33 -8.34 -5.74
C ASN A 288 24.67 -7.99 -4.39
N VAL A 289 25.32 -7.17 -3.56
CA VAL A 289 24.78 -6.65 -2.29
C VAL A 289 24.19 -5.25 -2.52
N ALA A 290 22.93 -5.06 -2.18
CA ALA A 290 22.28 -3.76 -2.05
C ALA A 290 22.37 -3.28 -0.60
N MET A 291 22.81 -2.03 -0.39
CA MET A 291 22.90 -1.42 0.93
C MET A 291 21.55 -0.86 1.38
N VAL A 292 21.08 -1.30 2.54
CA VAL A 292 19.79 -0.89 3.13
C VAL A 292 20.03 -0.09 4.40
N TRP A 293 19.73 1.22 4.36
CA TRP A 293 19.68 2.04 5.57
C TRP A 293 18.28 1.93 6.19
N SER A 294 18.18 1.41 7.41
CA SER A 294 16.88 1.04 7.99
C SER A 294 16.74 1.45 9.47
N PRO A 295 16.18 2.63 9.74
CA PRO A 295 15.73 2.99 11.09
C PRO A 295 14.54 2.12 11.56
N GLY A 296 14.25 2.16 12.87
CA GLY A 296 12.94 1.76 13.41
C GLY A 296 12.00 2.94 13.30
N ASP A 297 10.70 2.72 13.07
CA ASP A 297 9.73 3.79 12.77
C ASP A 297 9.52 4.80 13.92
N VAL A 298 9.91 4.42 15.13
CA VAL A 298 9.98 5.27 16.33
C VAL A 298 11.39 5.21 16.91
N PRO A 299 11.96 6.29 17.48
CA PRO A 299 11.50 7.68 17.33
C PRO A 299 11.85 8.24 15.95
N ALA A 300 10.90 8.92 15.30
CA ALA A 300 11.09 9.47 13.96
C ALA A 300 12.06 10.65 13.91
N TYR A 301 12.05 11.51 14.93
CA TYR A 301 12.84 12.75 14.99
C TYR A 301 14.37 12.53 15.07
N SER A 302 14.82 11.33 15.44
CA SER A 302 16.25 10.99 15.56
C SER A 302 16.80 10.20 14.37
N MET A 303 15.99 9.88 13.36
CA MET A 303 16.42 9.03 12.25
C MET A 303 17.43 9.74 11.33
N ASP A 304 17.13 10.96 10.90
CA ASP A 304 17.83 11.58 9.77
C ASP A 304 19.30 11.89 10.04
N VAL A 305 19.67 12.11 11.31
CA VAL A 305 21.07 12.35 11.68
C VAL A 305 21.97 11.13 11.41
N TYR A 306 21.40 9.94 11.24
CA TYR A 306 22.11 8.71 10.89
C TYR A 306 22.17 8.43 9.37
N TYR A 307 21.55 9.26 8.53
CA TYR A 307 21.49 8.99 7.09
C TYR A 307 22.89 9.15 6.44
N PRO A 308 23.46 8.09 5.82
CA PRO A 308 24.83 8.11 5.34
C PRO A 308 25.02 8.83 4.00
N GLY A 309 23.92 9.22 3.33
CA GLY A 309 23.91 9.92 2.06
C GLY A 309 23.56 9.01 0.87
N ASP A 310 23.02 9.61 -0.18
CA ASP A 310 22.44 8.91 -1.34
C ASP A 310 23.42 8.00 -2.07
N ASP A 311 24.70 8.36 -2.11
CA ASP A 311 25.72 7.58 -2.81
C ASP A 311 26.00 6.23 -2.13
N TYR A 312 25.63 6.09 -0.85
CA TYR A 312 25.91 4.90 -0.04
C TYR A 312 24.67 4.03 0.21
N VAL A 313 23.48 4.51 -0.13
CA VAL A 313 22.20 3.82 0.15
C VAL A 313 21.54 3.39 -1.15
N ASP A 314 21.30 2.10 -1.33
CA ASP A 314 20.46 1.61 -2.42
C ASP A 314 18.97 1.69 -2.04
N TRP A 315 18.62 1.32 -0.79
CA TRP A 315 17.24 1.24 -0.29
C TRP A 315 17.08 1.90 1.08
N VAL A 316 15.95 2.58 1.27
CA VAL A 316 15.51 3.05 2.60
C VAL A 316 14.58 2.00 3.20
N GLY A 317 15.05 1.34 4.24
CA GLY A 317 14.28 0.40 5.04
C GLY A 317 13.55 1.07 6.19
N VAL A 318 12.61 0.34 6.79
CA VAL A 318 12.07 0.65 8.13
C VAL A 318 11.72 -0.65 8.86
N SER A 319 11.94 -0.71 10.17
CA SER A 319 11.31 -1.69 11.06
C SER A 319 10.05 -1.07 11.66
N MET A 320 8.90 -1.75 11.55
CA MET A 320 7.62 -1.21 12.01
C MET A 320 6.67 -2.32 12.45
N TYR A 321 6.25 -2.31 13.71
CA TYR A 321 5.39 -3.33 14.30
C TYR A 321 3.99 -2.81 14.61
N THR A 322 2.96 -3.61 14.32
CA THR A 322 1.55 -3.28 14.56
C THR A 322 1.01 -4.14 15.69
N GLU A 323 0.99 -3.55 16.89
CA GLU A 323 0.67 -4.22 18.15
C GLU A 323 -0.58 -3.58 18.79
N PRO A 324 -1.42 -4.33 19.52
CA PRO A 324 -2.59 -3.77 20.22
C PRO A 324 -2.19 -2.92 21.43
N TYR A 325 -1.05 -3.22 22.05
CA TYR A 325 -0.47 -2.49 23.18
C TYR A 325 0.99 -2.22 22.86
N GLU A 326 1.48 -1.05 23.27
CA GLU A 326 2.89 -0.71 23.16
C GLU A 326 3.74 -1.71 23.96
N ASN A 327 4.76 -2.29 23.31
CA ASN A 327 5.60 -3.36 23.87
C ASN A 327 4.78 -4.55 24.43
N GLY A 328 3.58 -4.78 23.87
CA GLY A 328 2.58 -5.72 24.36
C GLY A 328 2.27 -5.68 25.86
N ASP A 329 2.45 -4.52 26.50
CA ASP A 329 2.10 -4.30 27.89
C ASP A 329 0.74 -3.58 27.97
N PRO A 330 -0.34 -4.23 28.46
CA PRO A 330 -1.65 -3.59 28.58
C PRO A 330 -1.68 -2.42 29.58
N LYS A 331 -0.59 -2.17 30.32
CA LYS A 331 -0.42 -0.97 31.15
C LYS A 331 0.16 0.22 30.39
N GLN A 332 0.72 0.00 29.20
CA GLN A 332 1.24 1.04 28.32
C GLN A 332 0.14 1.55 27.38
N ALA A 333 0.51 2.37 26.39
CA ALA A 333 -0.45 2.98 25.49
C ALA A 333 -1.23 1.93 24.69
N ASN A 334 -2.56 2.11 24.61
CA ASN A 334 -3.40 1.34 23.72
C ASN A 334 -3.17 1.83 22.28
N MET A 335 -2.63 0.94 21.45
CA MET A 335 -2.25 1.23 20.07
C MET A 335 -3.33 0.83 19.06
N GLN A 336 -4.48 0.31 19.48
CA GLN A 336 -5.50 -0.21 18.57
C GLN A 336 -6.11 0.87 17.65
N ALA A 337 -6.16 2.12 18.11
CA ALA A 337 -6.62 3.25 17.31
C ALA A 337 -5.58 3.76 16.30
N THR A 338 -4.34 3.31 16.40
CA THR A 338 -3.28 3.67 15.46
C THR A 338 -3.39 2.84 14.18
N SER A 339 -3.05 3.44 13.06
CA SER A 339 -2.97 2.75 11.76
C SER A 339 -1.50 2.71 11.32
N PRO A 340 -1.04 1.58 10.75
CA PRO A 340 0.33 1.47 10.29
C PRO A 340 0.60 2.33 9.07
N ILE A 341 -0.43 2.73 8.31
CA ILE A 341 -0.28 3.48 7.06
C ILE A 341 0.49 4.78 7.28
N GLU A 342 0.01 5.62 8.20
CA GLU A 342 0.51 6.98 8.43
C GLU A 342 1.91 7.00 9.05
N ARG A 343 2.31 5.93 9.74
CA ARG A 343 3.67 5.78 10.30
C ARG A 343 4.75 5.79 9.21
N LEU A 344 4.40 5.44 7.98
CA LEU A 344 5.32 5.52 6.84
C LEU A 344 5.37 6.91 6.18
N ASP A 345 4.43 7.82 6.47
CA ASP A 345 4.30 9.09 5.75
C ASP A 345 5.56 9.95 5.81
N TYR A 346 6.24 9.99 6.98
CA TYR A 346 7.48 10.73 7.15
C TYR A 346 8.58 10.23 6.21
N LEU A 347 8.98 8.95 6.36
CA LEU A 347 10.03 8.34 5.56
C LEU A 347 9.70 8.37 4.07
N TYR A 348 8.44 8.12 3.71
CA TYR A 348 8.01 8.16 2.32
C TYR A 348 8.20 9.55 1.72
N LYS A 349 7.70 10.60 2.37
CA LYS A 349 7.83 11.98 1.89
C LYS A 349 9.29 12.44 1.79
N THR A 350 10.15 12.00 2.70
CA THR A 350 11.56 12.42 2.77
C THR A 350 12.44 11.74 1.71
N TYR A 351 12.18 10.46 1.40
CA TYR A 351 13.13 9.64 0.62
C TYR A 351 12.59 9.08 -0.70
N SER A 352 11.27 8.94 -0.88
CA SER A 352 10.68 8.20 -2.02
C SER A 352 11.02 8.75 -3.40
N ASP A 353 11.29 10.06 -3.49
CA ASP A 353 11.74 10.74 -4.72
C ASP A 353 13.09 10.24 -5.24
N ARG A 354 13.93 9.70 -4.35
CA ARG A 354 15.34 9.38 -4.62
C ARG A 354 15.67 7.91 -4.42
N LYS A 355 14.99 7.24 -3.49
CA LYS A 355 15.27 5.85 -3.08
C LYS A 355 13.99 5.02 -3.03
N PRO A 356 14.02 3.74 -3.41
CA PRO A 356 12.92 2.83 -3.08
C PRO A 356 12.82 2.66 -1.57
N LEU A 357 11.59 2.48 -1.09
CA LEU A 357 11.34 2.10 0.29
C LEU A 357 11.10 0.60 0.41
N MET A 358 11.52 0.03 1.53
CA MET A 358 11.10 -1.29 1.99
C MET A 358 10.67 -1.24 3.46
N ILE A 359 9.58 -1.92 3.79
CA ILE A 359 9.33 -2.29 5.19
C ILE A 359 10.20 -3.53 5.43
N SER A 360 11.39 -3.27 5.95
CA SER A 360 12.44 -4.28 6.09
C SER A 360 12.11 -5.32 7.17
N GLU A 361 11.22 -4.98 8.08
CA GLU A 361 10.73 -5.87 9.12
C GLU A 361 9.41 -5.35 9.65
N THR A 362 8.39 -6.19 9.66
CA THR A 362 7.07 -5.83 10.20
C THR A 362 6.28 -7.05 10.59
N ALA A 363 5.40 -6.89 11.56
CA ALA A 363 4.38 -7.88 11.84
C ALA A 363 3.10 -7.24 12.39
N VAL A 364 2.02 -8.02 12.37
CA VAL A 364 0.72 -7.64 12.92
C VAL A 364 0.32 -8.67 13.97
N SER A 365 0.17 -8.23 15.22
CA SER A 365 -0.25 -9.13 16.30
C SER A 365 -1.70 -9.55 16.11
N HIS A 366 -1.98 -10.85 16.24
CA HIS A 366 -3.34 -11.39 16.32
C HIS A 366 -3.70 -11.91 17.72
N TYR A 367 -2.72 -11.94 18.63
CA TYR A 367 -2.87 -12.39 20.00
C TYR A 367 -1.76 -11.82 20.88
N ALA A 368 -2.10 -11.39 22.09
CA ALA A 368 -1.13 -10.96 23.09
C ALA A 368 -1.12 -11.96 24.25
N HIS A 369 0.05 -12.55 24.58
CA HIS A 369 0.22 -13.46 25.72
C HIS A 369 0.08 -12.75 27.07
N ILE A 370 0.12 -11.42 27.06
CA ILE A 370 -0.28 -10.57 28.18
C ILE A 370 -1.25 -9.52 27.59
N PRO A 371 -2.53 -9.50 27.97
CA PRO A 371 -3.16 -10.25 29.07
C PRO A 371 -3.70 -11.65 28.72
N GLN A 372 -3.29 -12.28 27.61
CA GLN A 372 -3.87 -13.54 27.05
C GLN A 372 -5.16 -13.30 26.26
N GLU A 373 -5.13 -12.34 25.35
CA GLU A 373 -6.29 -11.88 24.59
C GLU A 373 -6.10 -12.04 23.09
N SER A 374 -7.18 -12.42 22.39
CA SER A 374 -7.22 -12.46 20.93
C SER A 374 -7.52 -11.09 20.36
N PHE A 375 -6.71 -10.70 19.37
CA PHE A 375 -6.85 -9.48 18.59
C PHE A 375 -7.06 -9.83 17.11
N THR A 376 -7.82 -10.89 16.82
CA THR A 376 -7.96 -11.37 15.44
C THR A 376 -8.58 -10.32 14.52
N ASP A 377 -9.67 -9.64 14.92
CA ASP A 377 -10.29 -8.60 14.10
C ASP A 377 -9.32 -7.43 13.82
N TYR A 378 -8.55 -7.02 14.84
CA TYR A 378 -7.50 -6.03 14.74
C TYR A 378 -6.40 -6.48 13.77
N GLY A 379 -5.98 -7.74 13.90
CA GLY A 379 -4.99 -8.37 13.05
C GLY A 379 -5.43 -8.42 11.59
N LEU A 380 -6.67 -8.85 11.32
CA LEU A 380 -7.24 -8.93 9.97
C LEU A 380 -7.33 -7.54 9.33
N LEU A 381 -7.80 -6.54 10.08
CA LEU A 381 -7.87 -5.16 9.60
C LEU A 381 -6.47 -4.65 9.24
N ASN A 382 -5.50 -4.74 10.14
CA ASN A 382 -4.17 -4.18 9.92
C ASN A 382 -3.33 -4.98 8.93
N LEU A 383 -3.55 -6.29 8.79
CA LEU A 383 -2.94 -7.07 7.72
C LEU A 383 -3.46 -6.64 6.35
N HIS A 384 -4.75 -6.33 6.23
CA HIS A 384 -5.31 -5.72 5.03
C HIS A 384 -4.75 -4.32 4.78
N ARG A 385 -4.56 -3.49 5.82
CA ARG A 385 -3.89 -2.20 5.66
C ARG A 385 -2.48 -2.35 5.09
N LEU A 386 -1.71 -3.28 5.66
CA LEU A 386 -0.32 -3.53 5.27
C LEU A 386 -0.19 -4.07 3.84
N TYR A 387 -1.01 -5.05 3.45
CA TYR A 387 -0.88 -5.78 2.18
C TYR A 387 -1.90 -5.43 1.11
N GLU A 388 -2.86 -4.57 1.39
CA GLU A 388 -3.75 -4.07 0.34
C GLU A 388 -3.58 -2.57 0.20
N ILE A 389 -3.50 -1.81 1.29
CA ILE A 389 -3.58 -0.34 1.22
C ILE A 389 -2.20 0.32 1.06
N MET A 390 -1.19 -0.06 1.86
CA MET A 390 0.14 0.56 1.75
C MET A 390 0.70 0.54 0.32
N PRO A 391 0.63 -0.57 -0.43
CA PRO A 391 1.14 -0.59 -1.80
C PRO A 391 0.41 0.38 -2.74
N LEU A 392 -0.84 0.73 -2.44
CA LEU A 392 -1.67 1.64 -3.22
C LEU A 392 -1.35 3.11 -2.88
N LYS A 393 -1.22 3.42 -1.59
CA LYS A 393 -0.89 4.78 -1.12
C LYS A 393 0.57 5.13 -1.43
N TYR A 394 1.45 4.14 -1.47
CA TYR A 394 2.90 4.33 -1.59
C TYR A 394 3.50 3.56 -2.78
N PRO A 395 3.36 4.04 -4.03
CA PRO A 395 3.91 3.36 -5.22
C PRO A 395 5.42 3.13 -5.23
N ARG A 396 6.17 3.87 -4.40
CA ARG A 396 7.63 3.73 -4.19
C ARG A 396 7.99 2.82 -3.01
N LEU A 397 7.01 2.28 -2.28
CA LEU A 397 7.21 1.15 -1.38
C LEU A 397 7.28 -0.12 -2.24
N LYS A 398 8.46 -0.74 -2.29
CA LYS A 398 8.77 -1.82 -3.23
C LYS A 398 9.00 -3.17 -2.55
N SER A 399 9.02 -3.23 -1.22
CA SER A 399 9.12 -4.49 -0.49
C SER A 399 8.50 -4.43 0.91
N ILE A 400 7.93 -5.54 1.36
CA ILE A 400 7.48 -5.76 2.74
C ILE A 400 8.02 -7.12 3.21
N THR A 401 8.71 -7.15 4.35
CA THR A 401 9.23 -8.38 4.97
C THR A 401 8.50 -8.69 6.26
N TYR A 402 7.69 -9.76 6.26
CA TYR A 402 6.90 -10.15 7.42
C TYR A 402 7.70 -10.94 8.47
N PHE A 403 7.64 -10.54 9.73
CA PHE A 403 8.31 -11.15 10.86
C PHE A 403 7.44 -12.26 11.47
N ASN A 404 7.52 -13.47 10.90
CA ASN A 404 6.58 -14.56 11.19
C ASN A 404 7.00 -15.40 12.41
N VAL A 405 6.71 -14.92 13.62
CA VAL A 405 7.15 -15.54 14.88
C VAL A 405 6.11 -15.45 15.99
N ASP A 406 6.16 -16.37 16.95
CA ASP A 406 5.49 -16.21 18.24
C ASP A 406 6.52 -15.74 19.28
N LEU A 407 6.39 -14.52 19.79
CA LEU A 407 7.31 -13.93 20.78
C LEU A 407 6.96 -14.31 22.22
N LYS A 408 6.24 -15.41 22.43
CA LYS A 408 5.98 -15.96 23.77
C LYS A 408 7.25 -16.02 24.63
N ASN A 409 7.17 -15.46 25.83
CA ASN A 409 8.27 -15.35 26.81
C ASN A 409 9.44 -14.45 26.37
N ARG A 410 9.26 -13.58 25.37
CA ARG A 410 10.27 -12.60 24.93
C ARG A 410 9.73 -11.18 25.04
N GLU A 411 10.45 -10.23 24.43
CA GLU A 411 9.98 -8.85 24.24
C GLU A 411 8.62 -8.82 23.54
N SER A 412 7.81 -7.83 23.90
CA SER A 412 6.41 -7.61 23.50
C SER A 412 5.39 -8.73 23.76
N GLN A 413 5.75 -9.99 23.97
CA GLN A 413 4.80 -11.08 24.29
C GLN A 413 3.64 -11.20 23.28
N ASN A 414 3.84 -10.74 22.04
CA ASN A 414 2.86 -10.81 20.96
C ASN A 414 3.04 -12.07 20.11
N ASN A 415 1.95 -12.53 19.50
CA ASN A 415 1.99 -13.61 18.53
C ASN A 415 1.78 -13.05 17.11
N TYR A 416 2.82 -13.11 16.29
CA TYR A 416 2.82 -12.72 14.88
C TYR A 416 2.71 -13.90 13.92
N LEU A 417 2.81 -15.14 14.44
CA LEU A 417 2.87 -16.35 13.63
C LEU A 417 1.56 -16.51 12.86
N LEU A 418 1.59 -16.31 11.55
CA LEU A 418 0.42 -16.45 10.68
C LEU A 418 -0.20 -17.84 10.82
N GLY A 419 0.63 -18.88 10.92
CA GLY A 419 0.18 -20.26 11.10
C GLY A 419 -0.52 -20.57 12.44
N ALA A 420 -0.46 -19.67 13.42
CA ALA A 420 -1.19 -19.82 14.68
C ALA A 420 -2.67 -19.36 14.56
N ASN A 421 -3.05 -18.70 13.46
CA ASN A 421 -4.40 -18.20 13.23
C ASN A 421 -4.82 -18.39 11.76
N GLU A 422 -5.73 -19.33 11.51
CA GLU A 422 -6.15 -19.67 10.14
C GLU A 422 -6.78 -18.51 9.37
N GLN A 423 -7.47 -17.58 10.05
CA GLN A 423 -8.04 -16.41 9.39
C GLN A 423 -6.94 -15.47 8.91
N MET A 424 -5.93 -15.21 9.74
CA MET A 424 -4.76 -14.41 9.38
C MET A 424 -3.98 -15.03 8.22
N LYS A 425 -3.66 -16.33 8.30
CA LYS A 425 -2.95 -17.06 7.23
C LYS A 425 -3.73 -17.05 5.92
N SER A 426 -5.04 -17.29 5.98
CA SER A 426 -5.92 -17.29 4.79
C SER A 426 -6.00 -15.90 4.16
N LEU A 427 -6.17 -14.85 4.97
CA LEU A 427 -6.17 -13.47 4.48
C LEU A 427 -4.83 -13.12 3.83
N TYR A 428 -3.71 -13.39 4.51
CA TYR A 428 -2.35 -13.19 3.97
C TYR A 428 -2.19 -13.87 2.60
N SER A 429 -2.45 -15.18 2.54
CA SER A 429 -2.28 -16.00 1.34
C SER A 429 -3.13 -15.49 0.17
N ARG A 430 -4.37 -15.06 0.44
CA ARG A 430 -5.26 -14.48 -0.59
C ARG A 430 -4.73 -13.16 -1.14
N MET A 431 -4.21 -12.27 -0.30
CA MET A 431 -3.69 -10.96 -0.76
C MET A 431 -2.40 -11.13 -1.58
N ILE A 432 -1.45 -11.94 -1.09
CA ILE A 432 -0.16 -12.12 -1.79
C ILE A 432 -0.30 -12.90 -3.11
N ALA A 433 -1.41 -13.61 -3.33
CA ALA A 433 -1.67 -14.33 -4.58
C ALA A 433 -1.66 -13.41 -5.81
N SER A 434 -2.00 -12.12 -5.65
CA SER A 434 -1.97 -11.11 -6.71
C SER A 434 -0.60 -11.07 -7.43
N PRO A 435 -0.54 -11.04 -8.77
CA PRO A 435 0.71 -10.87 -9.53
C PRO A 435 1.46 -9.57 -9.21
N PHE A 436 0.77 -8.58 -8.63
CA PHE A 436 1.40 -7.37 -8.10
C PHE A 436 2.52 -7.67 -7.09
N TYR A 437 2.35 -8.74 -6.33
CA TYR A 437 3.37 -9.25 -5.41
C TYR A 437 4.37 -10.14 -6.15
N LEU A 438 5.61 -9.69 -6.20
CA LEU A 438 6.70 -10.30 -6.94
C LEU A 438 7.38 -11.37 -6.08
N SER A 439 7.57 -12.56 -6.65
CA SER A 439 8.19 -13.72 -5.98
C SER A 439 9.67 -13.89 -6.27
N LYS A 440 10.28 -12.98 -7.04
CA LYS A 440 11.68 -13.05 -7.43
C LYS A 440 12.26 -11.65 -7.54
N VAL A 441 13.47 -11.46 -7.02
CA VAL A 441 14.19 -10.19 -7.09
C VAL A 441 14.94 -10.10 -8.41
N GLU A 442 14.57 -9.10 -9.22
CA GLU A 442 15.17 -8.81 -10.53
C GLU A 442 15.12 -7.31 -10.79
N GLN A 443 16.16 -6.75 -11.41
CA GLN A 443 16.21 -5.33 -11.77
C GLN A 443 15.06 -4.99 -12.74
N GLY A 444 14.26 -3.97 -12.42
CA GLY A 444 13.15 -3.55 -13.27
C GLY A 444 12.02 -4.57 -13.36
N ALA A 445 11.92 -5.49 -12.38
CA ALA A 445 10.81 -6.45 -12.31
C ALA A 445 9.45 -5.74 -12.31
N LYS A 446 8.44 -6.44 -12.81
CA LYS A 446 7.06 -5.97 -12.85
C LYS A 446 6.05 -7.13 -12.79
N PRO A 447 4.80 -6.87 -12.39
CA PRO A 447 3.73 -7.84 -12.39
C PRO A 447 3.54 -8.49 -13.77
N SER A 448 3.33 -9.80 -13.80
CA SER A 448 3.24 -10.57 -15.05
C SER A 448 1.98 -10.30 -15.87
N ASP A 449 0.93 -9.79 -15.23
CA ASP A 449 -0.34 -9.42 -15.86
C ASP A 449 -0.36 -7.96 -16.34
N GLY A 450 0.68 -7.18 -16.05
CA GLY A 450 0.74 -5.76 -16.39
C GLY A 450 -0.11 -4.87 -15.48
N ILE A 451 -0.80 -5.43 -14.48
CA ILE A 451 -1.79 -4.70 -13.68
C ILE A 451 -1.12 -4.04 -12.47
N GLY A 452 -1.47 -2.78 -12.25
CA GLY A 452 -1.17 -2.04 -11.03
C GLY A 452 -2.39 -1.25 -10.58
N HIS A 453 -2.18 -0.21 -9.80
CA HIS A 453 -3.28 0.58 -9.23
C HIS A 453 -2.97 2.06 -9.23
N VAL A 454 -4.03 2.87 -9.26
CA VAL A 454 -3.99 4.33 -9.18
C VAL A 454 -5.14 4.83 -8.31
N LYS A 455 -4.99 6.03 -7.74
CA LYS A 455 -6.06 6.69 -7.00
C LYS A 455 -7.15 7.14 -7.97
N LEU A 456 -8.42 6.90 -7.63
CA LEU A 456 -9.57 7.27 -8.45
C LEU A 456 -9.81 8.79 -8.39
N GLY A 457 -9.66 9.47 -9.53
CA GLY A 457 -9.68 10.93 -9.70
C GLY A 457 -10.89 11.51 -10.45
N GLY A 458 -11.88 10.69 -10.82
CA GLY A 458 -13.19 11.14 -11.35
C GLY A 458 -13.26 11.39 -12.88
N SER A 459 -12.17 11.20 -13.62
CA SER A 459 -12.14 11.16 -15.10
C SER A 459 -11.51 9.87 -15.65
N ASP A 460 -11.20 8.94 -14.76
CA ASP A 460 -10.53 7.71 -15.11
C ASP A 460 -11.44 6.78 -15.91
N THR A 461 -10.88 6.13 -16.92
CA THR A 461 -11.64 5.24 -17.80
C THR A 461 -11.60 3.82 -17.27
N PHE A 462 -12.76 3.25 -16.95
CA PHE A 462 -12.86 1.87 -16.47
C PHE A 462 -12.52 0.89 -17.59
N ALA A 463 -11.63 -0.05 -17.27
CA ALA A 463 -11.29 -1.18 -18.13
C ALA A 463 -12.41 -2.24 -18.14
N ILE A 464 -12.26 -3.23 -19.03
CA ILE A 464 -13.08 -4.46 -19.16
C ILE A 464 -13.52 -5.00 -17.78
N LYS A 465 -12.55 -5.12 -16.86
CA LYS A 465 -12.73 -5.45 -15.45
C LYS A 465 -11.79 -4.58 -14.63
N THR A 466 -12.33 -3.96 -13.58
CA THR A 466 -11.59 -3.03 -12.73
C THR A 466 -11.85 -3.37 -11.28
N LYS A 467 -10.80 -3.69 -10.53
CA LYS A 467 -10.86 -3.84 -9.08
C LYS A 467 -10.87 -2.45 -8.45
N ILE A 468 -11.83 -2.22 -7.55
CA ILE A 468 -11.98 -1.02 -6.75
C ILE A 468 -11.66 -1.37 -5.30
N THR A 469 -10.68 -0.68 -4.74
CA THR A 469 -10.21 -0.92 -3.37
C THR A 469 -10.33 0.38 -2.57
N PRO A 470 -11.18 0.43 -1.54
CA PRO A 470 -11.26 1.60 -0.68
C PRO A 470 -10.18 1.59 0.39
N TRP A 471 -9.60 2.76 0.65
CA TRP A 471 -8.88 3.05 1.88
C TRP A 471 -9.83 3.78 2.84
N VAL A 472 -10.22 3.06 3.89
CA VAL A 472 -11.16 3.57 4.90
C VAL A 472 -10.48 3.69 6.26
N LYS A 473 -10.54 4.90 6.81
CA LYS A 473 -10.30 5.21 8.20
C LYS A 473 -11.51 5.98 8.74
N ILE A 474 -11.96 5.61 9.92
CA ILE A 474 -13.05 6.26 10.63
C ILE A 474 -12.61 6.45 12.09
N PRO A 475 -13.26 7.34 12.86
CA PRO A 475 -12.93 7.56 14.27
C PRO A 475 -13.05 6.28 15.12
N ASP A 476 -13.97 5.38 14.75
CA ASP A 476 -14.06 4.05 15.32
C ASP A 476 -12.88 3.17 14.85
N ILE A 477 -12.34 2.34 15.76
CA ILE A 477 -11.24 1.42 15.43
C ILE A 477 -11.65 0.46 14.30
N TYR A 478 -12.89 -0.03 14.35
CA TYR A 478 -13.39 -1.06 13.46
C TYR A 478 -14.50 -0.55 12.55
N ILE A 479 -14.36 -0.90 11.27
CA ILE A 479 -15.41 -0.75 10.27
C ILE A 479 -16.49 -1.80 10.56
N GLY A 480 -17.75 -1.37 10.63
CA GLY A 480 -18.89 -2.27 10.74
C GLY A 480 -19.27 -2.85 9.38
N LYS A 481 -19.43 -1.98 8.38
CA LYS A 481 -19.80 -2.36 7.01
C LYS A 481 -19.45 -1.29 6.00
N ILE A 482 -19.11 -1.70 4.78
CA ILE A 482 -19.03 -0.83 3.59
C ILE A 482 -20.09 -1.30 2.60
N GLU A 483 -20.96 -0.40 2.18
CA GLU A 483 -21.89 -0.61 1.08
C GLU A 483 -21.36 0.07 -0.18
N TYR A 484 -21.38 -0.67 -1.28
CA TYR A 484 -21.08 -0.16 -2.61
C TYR A 484 -22.37 -0.09 -3.39
N SER A 485 -22.71 1.09 -3.89
CA SER A 485 -23.86 1.28 -4.77
C SER A 485 -23.46 1.90 -6.09
N ILE A 486 -24.12 1.47 -7.17
CA ILE A 486 -24.01 2.06 -8.49
C ILE A 486 -25.36 2.67 -8.83
N ASN A 487 -25.37 3.97 -9.13
CA ASN A 487 -26.60 4.71 -9.49
C ASN A 487 -27.73 4.58 -8.44
N GLY A 488 -27.35 4.45 -7.16
CA GLY A 488 -28.28 4.32 -6.04
C GLY A 488 -28.68 2.88 -5.69
N GLU A 489 -28.34 1.89 -6.52
CA GLU A 489 -28.59 0.47 -6.23
C GLU A 489 -27.38 -0.15 -5.51
N ILE A 490 -27.59 -0.75 -4.34
CA ILE A 490 -26.54 -1.46 -3.60
C ILE A 490 -26.19 -2.74 -4.36
N ILE A 491 -24.95 -2.86 -4.80
CA ILE A 491 -24.44 -4.00 -5.54
C ILE A 491 -23.66 -4.99 -4.66
N GLU A 492 -23.10 -4.50 -3.55
CA GLU A 492 -22.29 -5.32 -2.64
C GLU A 492 -22.26 -4.71 -1.24
N SER A 493 -22.12 -5.56 -0.22
CA SER A 493 -22.01 -5.15 1.17
C SER A 493 -20.98 -6.00 1.92
N GLN A 494 -19.91 -5.37 2.41
CA GLN A 494 -18.79 -6.07 3.03
C GLN A 494 -18.64 -5.68 4.50
N THR A 495 -18.51 -6.67 5.36
CA THR A 495 -18.31 -6.50 6.82
C THR A 495 -16.92 -6.89 7.29
N ASN A 496 -16.11 -7.51 6.43
CA ASN A 496 -14.79 -8.04 6.78
C ASN A 496 -13.79 -7.79 5.64
N PRO A 497 -12.50 -7.60 5.97
CA PRO A 497 -11.45 -7.48 4.96
C PRO A 497 -11.17 -8.80 4.20
N PRO A 498 -10.57 -8.75 3.01
CA PRO A 498 -10.13 -7.52 2.32
C PRO A 498 -11.33 -6.78 1.72
N PHE A 499 -11.37 -5.46 1.89
CA PHE A 499 -12.39 -4.62 1.28
C PHE A 499 -12.05 -4.32 -0.17
N GLY A 500 -13.07 -4.36 -1.03
CA GLY A 500 -12.97 -4.02 -2.44
C GLY A 500 -13.85 -4.90 -3.31
N ILE A 501 -14.20 -4.40 -4.49
CA ILE A 501 -15.10 -5.06 -5.45
C ILE A 501 -14.47 -5.11 -6.83
N GLU A 502 -14.84 -6.10 -7.64
CA GLU A 502 -14.54 -6.09 -9.07
C GLU A 502 -15.77 -5.59 -9.83
N LEU A 503 -15.60 -4.52 -10.60
CA LEU A 503 -16.63 -3.98 -11.50
C LEU A 503 -16.27 -4.33 -12.94
N LYS A 504 -17.25 -4.82 -13.70
CA LYS A 504 -17.12 -4.96 -15.15
C LYS A 504 -17.60 -3.68 -15.84
N ALA A 505 -16.98 -3.33 -16.95
CA ALA A 505 -17.33 -2.12 -17.72
C ALA A 505 -18.85 -2.01 -18.01
N GLY A 506 -19.54 -3.11 -18.31
CA GLY A 506 -20.98 -3.15 -18.56
C GLY A 506 -21.85 -2.71 -17.38
N GLN A 507 -21.36 -2.87 -16.15
CA GLN A 507 -22.06 -2.42 -14.93
C GLN A 507 -21.88 -0.92 -14.68
N VAL A 508 -20.96 -0.28 -15.41
CA VAL A 508 -20.55 1.11 -15.21
C VAL A 508 -20.66 1.88 -16.52
N PRO A 509 -21.86 1.98 -17.14
CA PRO A 509 -22.05 2.80 -18.33
C PRO A 509 -21.63 4.26 -18.10
N GLU A 510 -21.42 5.00 -19.19
CA GLU A 510 -21.09 6.42 -19.14
C GLU A 510 -22.08 7.21 -18.26
N GLY A 511 -21.55 8.04 -17.36
CA GLY A 511 -22.35 8.81 -16.40
C GLY A 511 -22.77 8.03 -15.14
N SER A 512 -22.25 6.82 -14.93
CA SER A 512 -22.51 6.08 -13.69
C SER A 512 -21.93 6.78 -12.47
N ASN A 513 -22.52 6.53 -11.30
CA ASN A 513 -22.04 7.04 -10.03
C ASN A 513 -21.83 5.87 -9.07
N LEU A 514 -20.59 5.66 -8.63
CA LEU A 514 -20.25 4.77 -7.54
C LEU A 514 -20.33 5.54 -6.23
N GLN A 515 -21.15 5.07 -5.30
CA GLN A 515 -21.19 5.58 -3.94
C GLN A 515 -20.72 4.49 -2.97
N LEU A 516 -19.79 4.87 -2.10
CA LEU A 516 -19.41 4.08 -0.95
C LEU A 516 -20.07 4.70 0.28
N THR A 517 -20.70 3.87 1.10
CA THR A 517 -21.25 4.26 2.40
C THR A 517 -20.65 3.39 3.49
N VAL A 518 -20.04 4.03 4.48
CA VAL A 518 -19.33 3.37 5.57
C VAL A 518 -20.15 3.50 6.85
N TYR A 519 -20.31 2.36 7.53
CA TYR A 519 -20.97 2.25 8.82
C TYR A 519 -19.98 1.75 9.86
N ASN A 520 -20.07 2.27 11.07
CA ASN A 520 -19.37 1.71 12.21
C ASN A 520 -20.10 0.47 12.76
N ARG A 521 -19.54 -0.18 13.80
CA ARG A 521 -20.13 -1.40 14.39
C ARG A 521 -21.48 -1.19 15.08
N SER A 522 -21.86 0.04 15.43
CA SER A 522 -23.21 0.34 15.94
C SER A 522 -24.25 0.49 14.83
N GLY A 523 -23.85 0.37 13.56
CA GLY A 523 -24.75 0.54 12.41
C GLY A 523 -25.00 2.01 12.05
N THR A 524 -24.25 2.94 12.64
CA THR A 524 -24.35 4.36 12.32
C THR A 524 -23.55 4.65 11.05
N LYS A 525 -24.14 5.35 10.09
CA LYS A 525 -23.43 5.86 8.92
C LYS A 525 -22.44 6.93 9.37
N VAL A 526 -21.15 6.71 9.10
CA VAL A 526 -20.05 7.60 9.53
C VAL A 526 -19.36 8.30 8.36
N ALA A 527 -19.42 7.73 7.16
CA ALA A 527 -18.87 8.35 5.96
C ALA A 527 -19.66 7.96 4.72
N SER A 528 -19.67 8.82 3.70
CA SER A 528 -20.11 8.46 2.36
C SER A 528 -19.42 9.33 1.33
N LYS A 529 -19.05 8.73 0.19
CA LYS A 529 -18.42 9.44 -0.92
C LYS A 529 -18.88 8.87 -2.25
N SER A 530 -19.12 9.76 -3.19
CA SER A 530 -19.58 9.44 -4.55
C SER A 530 -18.50 9.78 -5.56
N PHE A 531 -18.39 8.92 -6.58
CA PHE A 531 -17.41 9.00 -7.65
C PHE A 531 -18.15 8.84 -8.97
N ALA A 532 -18.07 9.86 -9.84
CA ALA A 532 -18.51 9.71 -11.22
C ALA A 532 -17.58 8.72 -11.93
N LEU A 533 -18.16 7.68 -12.52
CA LEU A 533 -17.47 6.65 -13.25
C LEU A 533 -17.95 6.63 -14.71
N SER A 534 -17.05 6.25 -15.60
CA SER A 534 -17.39 5.95 -16.98
C SER A 534 -16.55 4.78 -17.47
N SER A 535 -17.14 3.97 -18.36
CA SER A 535 -16.40 2.94 -19.09
C SER A 535 -16.51 3.17 -20.58
N GLN A 536 -15.38 3.01 -21.26
CA GLN A 536 -15.34 3.03 -22.72
C GLN A 536 -15.65 1.65 -23.29
N ILE A 537 -16.00 1.64 -24.57
CA ILE A 537 -16.12 0.41 -25.32
C ILE A 537 -14.73 -0.04 -25.76
N THR A 538 -14.38 -1.28 -25.43
CA THR A 538 -13.14 -1.89 -25.88
C THR A 538 -13.34 -2.51 -27.27
N VAL A 539 -12.37 -2.39 -28.16
CA VAL A 539 -12.34 -3.13 -29.43
C VAL A 539 -11.12 -4.04 -29.45
N GLU A 540 -11.35 -5.32 -29.73
CA GLU A 540 -10.30 -6.30 -29.97
C GLU A 540 -10.33 -6.75 -31.43
N LEU A 541 -9.22 -6.59 -32.15
CA LEU A 541 -9.06 -7.07 -33.51
C LEU A 541 -8.07 -8.22 -33.52
N ASN A 542 -8.50 -9.40 -33.96
CA ASN A 542 -7.70 -10.64 -33.98
C ASN A 542 -7.03 -10.96 -32.62
N GLY A 543 -7.72 -10.66 -31.52
CA GLY A 543 -7.22 -10.87 -30.15
C GLY A 543 -6.27 -9.77 -29.64
N GLN A 544 -6.07 -8.68 -30.40
CA GLN A 544 -5.28 -7.53 -29.98
C GLN A 544 -6.21 -6.36 -29.66
N ARG A 545 -6.10 -5.79 -28.44
CA ARG A 545 -6.83 -4.59 -28.06
C ARG A 545 -6.37 -3.40 -28.91
N GLN A 546 -7.34 -2.61 -29.37
CA GLN A 546 -7.10 -1.42 -30.18
C GLN A 546 -7.33 -0.16 -29.34
N HIS A 547 -6.53 0.88 -29.62
CA HIS A 547 -6.69 2.22 -29.06
C HIS A 547 -6.92 3.21 -30.19
N TYR A 548 -7.84 4.15 -29.99
CA TYR A 548 -8.26 5.11 -31.01
C TYR A 548 -8.28 6.52 -30.44
N GLU A 549 -7.92 7.52 -31.25
CA GLU A 549 -8.08 8.93 -30.89
C GLU A 549 -9.54 9.29 -30.60
N GLN A 550 -10.47 8.76 -31.40
CA GLN A 550 -11.90 8.77 -31.13
C GLN A 550 -12.35 7.37 -30.68
N PRO A 551 -12.64 7.18 -29.38
CA PRO A 551 -13.17 5.93 -28.87
C PRO A 551 -14.52 5.58 -29.50
N PRO A 552 -14.91 4.29 -29.51
CA PRO A 552 -16.25 3.90 -29.91
C PRO A 552 -17.30 4.49 -28.98
N VAL A 553 -18.48 4.77 -29.52
CA VAL A 553 -19.58 5.41 -28.79
C VAL A 553 -20.85 4.58 -28.92
N ILE A 554 -21.73 4.67 -27.93
CA ILE A 554 -23.10 4.16 -28.06
C ILE A 554 -24.01 5.35 -28.38
N ARG A 555 -24.72 5.29 -29.50
CA ARG A 555 -25.77 6.27 -29.85
C ARG A 555 -27.03 5.52 -30.25
N ASP A 556 -28.16 5.90 -29.65
CA ASP A 556 -29.46 5.29 -29.91
C ASP A 556 -29.43 3.75 -29.81
N GLY A 557 -28.71 3.21 -28.82
CA GLY A 557 -28.55 1.77 -28.60
C GLY A 557 -27.60 1.05 -29.56
N ASN A 558 -26.92 1.77 -30.46
CA ASN A 558 -25.99 1.19 -31.43
C ASN A 558 -24.53 1.53 -31.08
N THR A 559 -23.67 0.53 -31.04
CA THR A 559 -22.22 0.70 -30.90
C THR A 559 -21.64 1.16 -32.24
N LEU A 560 -21.19 2.41 -32.29
CA LEU A 560 -20.52 2.99 -33.45
C LEU A 560 -19.00 3.01 -33.20
N VAL A 561 -18.24 2.57 -34.19
CA VAL A 561 -16.78 2.45 -34.14
C VAL A 561 -16.13 3.30 -35.24
N PRO A 562 -14.87 3.74 -35.08
CA PRO A 562 -14.18 4.54 -36.11
C PRO A 562 -13.89 3.67 -37.35
N LEU A 563 -14.55 4.00 -38.47
CA LEU A 563 -14.44 3.21 -39.71
C LEU A 563 -13.00 3.12 -40.19
N ARG A 564 -12.32 4.28 -40.29
CA ARG A 564 -10.97 4.37 -40.87
C ARG A 564 -9.99 3.47 -40.11
N ALA A 565 -9.89 3.66 -38.81
CA ALA A 565 -8.93 2.95 -37.98
C ALA A 565 -9.13 1.42 -38.03
N ILE A 566 -10.38 0.94 -37.97
CA ILE A 566 -10.64 -0.50 -38.03
C ILE A 566 -10.37 -1.06 -39.43
N PHE A 567 -10.77 -0.36 -40.49
CA PHE A 567 -10.51 -0.81 -41.86
C PHE A 567 -9.01 -0.85 -42.18
N GLU A 568 -8.25 0.18 -41.81
CA GLU A 568 -6.79 0.22 -41.96
C GLU A 568 -6.12 -0.90 -41.15
N ALA A 569 -6.56 -1.13 -39.90
CA ALA A 569 -6.07 -2.25 -39.08
C ALA A 569 -6.44 -3.63 -39.66
N MET A 570 -7.53 -3.72 -40.42
CA MET A 570 -7.90 -4.91 -41.19
C MET A 570 -7.17 -5.01 -42.54
N GLY A 571 -6.29 -4.07 -42.88
CA GLY A 571 -5.50 -4.04 -44.12
C GLY A 571 -6.23 -3.48 -45.33
N ALA A 572 -7.20 -2.58 -45.12
CA ALA A 572 -7.92 -1.88 -46.17
C ALA A 572 -7.45 -0.43 -46.31
N ASP A 573 -7.40 0.09 -47.53
CA ASP A 573 -7.17 1.52 -47.79
C ASP A 573 -8.47 2.30 -47.67
N VAL A 574 -8.44 3.47 -47.02
CA VAL A 574 -9.65 4.29 -46.79
C VAL A 574 -9.51 5.69 -47.41
N THR A 575 -10.42 6.02 -48.32
CA THR A 575 -10.54 7.34 -48.95
C THR A 575 -11.80 8.06 -48.49
N TRP A 576 -11.74 9.38 -48.43
CA TRP A 576 -12.86 10.26 -48.08
C TRP A 576 -13.16 11.22 -49.24
N ASP A 577 -14.41 11.31 -49.66
CA ASP A 577 -14.91 12.33 -50.59
C ASP A 577 -15.69 13.38 -49.79
N GLU A 578 -15.12 14.58 -49.71
CA GLU A 578 -15.69 15.70 -48.97
C GLU A 578 -16.98 16.24 -49.59
N LYS A 579 -17.10 16.26 -50.93
CA LYS A 579 -18.28 16.82 -51.61
C LYS A 579 -19.50 15.97 -51.39
N THR A 580 -19.32 14.65 -51.43
CA THR A 580 -20.42 13.70 -51.25
C THR A 580 -20.55 13.19 -49.82
N GLN A 581 -19.61 13.55 -48.94
CA GLN A 581 -19.47 13.04 -47.57
C GLN A 581 -19.45 11.49 -47.52
N THR A 582 -18.67 10.89 -48.40
CA THR A 582 -18.62 9.44 -48.59
C THR A 582 -17.26 8.86 -48.17
N ALA A 583 -17.28 7.88 -47.28
CA ALA A 583 -16.12 7.07 -46.94
C ALA A 583 -16.10 5.80 -47.81
N THR A 584 -14.95 5.47 -48.37
CA THR A 584 -14.74 4.25 -49.18
C THR A 584 -13.53 3.48 -48.67
N GLY A 585 -13.73 2.23 -48.26
CA GLY A 585 -12.70 1.26 -47.91
C GLY A 585 -12.46 0.24 -49.02
N ARG A 586 -11.20 -0.09 -49.32
CA ARG A 586 -10.83 -1.11 -50.32
C ARG A 586 -9.84 -2.12 -49.75
N LYS A 587 -10.11 -3.41 -49.94
CA LYS A 587 -9.21 -4.51 -49.55
C LYS A 587 -9.22 -5.59 -50.62
N GLY A 588 -8.12 -5.72 -51.36
CA GLY A 588 -8.11 -6.56 -52.57
C GLY A 588 -9.22 -6.13 -53.53
N ASP A 589 -10.02 -7.08 -53.99
CA ASP A 589 -11.14 -6.82 -54.90
C ASP A 589 -12.42 -6.33 -54.18
N MET A 590 -12.42 -6.28 -52.86
CA MET A 590 -13.57 -5.85 -52.09
C MET A 590 -13.59 -4.33 -51.93
N THR A 591 -14.70 -3.69 -52.29
CA THR A 591 -14.94 -2.26 -52.09
C THR A 591 -16.18 -2.07 -51.23
N VAL A 592 -16.05 -1.24 -50.19
CA VAL A 592 -17.14 -0.85 -49.30
C VAL A 592 -17.24 0.66 -49.27
N SER A 593 -18.41 1.22 -49.53
CA SER A 593 -18.63 2.68 -49.48
C SER A 593 -19.92 3.04 -48.75
N LEU A 594 -19.91 4.15 -48.03
CA LEU A 594 -21.07 4.67 -47.33
C LEU A 594 -21.01 6.19 -47.19
N LYS A 595 -22.19 6.80 -47.11
CA LYS A 595 -22.36 8.25 -46.98
C LYS A 595 -22.79 8.60 -45.55
N ILE A 596 -22.28 9.72 -45.03
CA ILE A 596 -22.71 10.22 -43.72
C ILE A 596 -24.20 10.59 -43.75
N GLY A 597 -24.92 10.21 -42.69
CA GLY A 597 -26.36 10.38 -42.54
C GLY A 597 -27.19 9.24 -43.13
N ASP A 598 -26.62 8.43 -44.03
CA ASP A 598 -27.34 7.34 -44.68
C ASP A 598 -27.29 6.05 -43.86
N ARG A 599 -28.41 5.31 -43.87
CA ARG A 599 -28.49 3.93 -43.36
C ARG A 599 -28.17 2.88 -44.42
N GLN A 600 -27.79 3.29 -45.63
CA GLN A 600 -27.44 2.38 -46.71
C GLN A 600 -25.94 2.48 -46.98
N ALA A 601 -25.28 1.35 -46.95
CA ALA A 601 -23.91 1.18 -47.41
C ALA A 601 -23.89 0.33 -48.69
N TRP A 602 -22.76 0.29 -49.38
CA TRP A 602 -22.57 -0.47 -50.60
C TRP A 602 -21.36 -1.38 -50.42
N LYS A 603 -21.52 -2.69 -50.64
CA LYS A 603 -20.45 -3.69 -50.62
C LYS A 603 -20.39 -4.33 -52.01
N ASN A 604 -19.29 -4.12 -52.73
CA ASN A 604 -19.10 -4.57 -54.12
C ASN A 604 -20.27 -4.17 -55.04
N GLY A 605 -20.79 -2.95 -54.87
CA GLY A 605 -21.93 -2.43 -55.63
C GLY A 605 -23.30 -2.94 -55.18
N GLN A 606 -23.39 -3.84 -54.20
CA GLN A 606 -24.66 -4.28 -53.61
C GLN A 606 -25.01 -3.46 -52.37
N ALA A 607 -26.26 -3.01 -52.28
CA ALA A 607 -26.75 -2.25 -51.14
C ALA A 607 -26.84 -3.14 -49.89
N VAL A 608 -26.36 -2.62 -48.76
CA VAL A 608 -26.41 -3.24 -47.43
C VAL A 608 -27.04 -2.25 -46.46
N GLN A 609 -28.05 -2.70 -45.72
CA GLN A 609 -28.73 -1.88 -44.73
C GLN A 609 -27.94 -1.85 -43.41
N LEU A 610 -27.72 -0.66 -42.87
CA LEU A 610 -27.09 -0.42 -41.57
C LEU A 610 -28.15 -0.33 -40.45
N GLU A 611 -27.78 -0.79 -39.26
CA GLU A 611 -28.62 -0.72 -38.05
C GLU A 611 -28.81 0.72 -37.56
N ALA A 612 -27.79 1.57 -37.75
CA ALA A 612 -27.82 3.00 -37.54
C ALA A 612 -27.11 3.73 -38.69
N PRO A 613 -27.47 4.99 -38.98
CA PRO A 613 -26.80 5.75 -40.02
C PRO A 613 -25.32 5.96 -39.68
N ALA A 614 -24.47 6.08 -40.69
CA ALA A 614 -23.10 6.52 -40.47
C ALA A 614 -23.09 7.99 -40.02
N GLN A 615 -22.22 8.33 -39.07
CA GLN A 615 -22.22 9.66 -38.44
C GLN A 615 -20.81 10.25 -38.39
N LEU A 616 -20.75 11.57 -38.32
CA LEU A 616 -19.53 12.28 -37.96
C LEU A 616 -19.54 12.53 -36.44
N VAL A 617 -18.49 12.14 -35.73
CA VAL A 617 -18.29 12.44 -34.30
C VAL A 617 -16.89 13.02 -34.15
N ASN A 618 -16.78 14.28 -33.72
CA ASN A 618 -15.50 14.98 -33.58
C ASN A 618 -14.60 14.91 -34.83
N GLY A 619 -15.18 14.91 -36.02
CA GLY A 619 -14.45 14.78 -37.28
C GLY A 619 -14.21 13.34 -37.77
N TYR A 620 -14.55 12.32 -36.97
CA TYR A 620 -14.38 10.91 -37.31
C TYR A 620 -15.66 10.29 -37.88
N THR A 621 -15.51 9.47 -38.92
CA THR A 621 -16.59 8.64 -39.47
C THR A 621 -16.85 7.45 -38.55
N MET A 622 -18.00 7.46 -37.88
CA MET A 622 -18.46 6.43 -36.95
C MET A 622 -19.58 5.61 -37.57
N VAL A 623 -19.46 4.29 -37.52
CA VAL A 623 -20.33 3.34 -38.25
C VAL A 623 -20.68 2.16 -37.35
N PRO A 624 -21.86 1.52 -37.48
CA PRO A 624 -22.22 0.35 -36.68
C PRO A 624 -21.13 -0.73 -36.69
N ALA A 625 -20.72 -1.15 -35.50
CA ALA A 625 -19.63 -2.10 -35.31
C ALA A 625 -19.85 -3.38 -36.13
N ARG A 626 -21.07 -3.94 -36.12
CA ARG A 626 -21.43 -5.15 -36.86
C ARG A 626 -21.09 -5.04 -38.35
N PHE A 627 -21.53 -3.97 -39.00
CA PHE A 627 -21.23 -3.75 -40.42
C PHE A 627 -19.73 -3.69 -40.67
N ILE A 628 -18.99 -2.94 -39.85
CA ILE A 628 -17.55 -2.77 -39.98
C ILE A 628 -16.81 -4.12 -39.83
N GLY A 629 -17.16 -4.93 -38.84
CA GLY A 629 -16.52 -6.23 -38.61
C GLY A 629 -16.76 -7.26 -39.72
N GLU A 630 -17.92 -7.19 -40.38
CA GLU A 630 -18.34 -8.14 -41.43
C GLU A 630 -18.06 -7.64 -42.86
N ALA A 631 -17.72 -6.35 -43.01
CA ALA A 631 -17.49 -5.67 -44.29
C ALA A 631 -16.53 -6.45 -45.21
N PHE A 632 -15.43 -6.97 -44.65
CA PHE A 632 -14.41 -7.72 -45.37
C PHE A 632 -14.37 -9.22 -45.02
N GLY A 633 -15.52 -9.81 -44.69
CA GLY A 633 -15.64 -11.25 -44.43
C GLY A 633 -15.21 -11.68 -43.02
N GLY A 634 -14.94 -10.73 -42.12
CA GLY A 634 -14.69 -11.01 -40.72
C GLY A 634 -15.95 -11.40 -39.94
N GLN A 635 -15.74 -11.81 -38.69
CA GLN A 635 -16.78 -12.11 -37.71
C GLN A 635 -16.73 -11.08 -36.58
N LEU A 636 -17.89 -10.70 -36.06
CA LEU A 636 -18.01 -9.80 -34.93
C LEU A 636 -18.83 -10.42 -33.79
N SER A 637 -18.37 -10.21 -32.56
CA SER A 637 -19.14 -10.48 -31.34
C SER A 637 -19.09 -9.28 -30.39
N TRP A 638 -20.17 -9.09 -29.64
CA TRP A 638 -20.27 -8.08 -28.58
C TRP A 638 -20.44 -8.78 -27.23
N ASP A 639 -19.62 -8.40 -26.25
CA ASP A 639 -19.80 -8.77 -24.85
C ASP A 639 -20.29 -7.54 -24.07
N GLY A 640 -21.57 -7.55 -23.69
CA GLY A 640 -22.17 -6.45 -22.94
C GLY A 640 -21.67 -6.33 -21.51
N ALA A 641 -21.19 -7.42 -20.89
CA ALA A 641 -20.67 -7.38 -19.52
C ALA A 641 -19.34 -6.63 -19.47
N THR A 642 -18.50 -6.79 -20.48
CA THR A 642 -17.18 -6.14 -20.57
C THR A 642 -17.14 -4.95 -21.52
N ARG A 643 -18.26 -4.64 -22.18
CA ARG A 643 -18.39 -3.64 -23.25
C ARG A 643 -17.33 -3.82 -24.35
N THR A 644 -17.12 -5.07 -24.78
CA THR A 644 -16.07 -5.42 -25.74
C THR A 644 -16.67 -5.80 -27.10
N VAL A 645 -16.21 -5.14 -28.15
CA VAL A 645 -16.40 -5.55 -29.55
C VAL A 645 -15.20 -6.39 -29.97
N THR A 646 -15.39 -7.66 -30.30
CA THR A 646 -14.34 -8.52 -30.84
C THR A 646 -14.54 -8.73 -32.32
N ILE A 647 -13.51 -8.45 -33.12
CA ILE A 647 -13.47 -8.60 -34.57
C ILE A 647 -12.43 -9.66 -34.92
N LYS A 648 -12.82 -10.69 -35.67
CA LYS A 648 -11.91 -11.70 -36.23
C LYS A 648 -11.92 -11.60 -37.75
N SER A 649 -10.79 -11.22 -38.34
CA SER A 649 -10.66 -11.08 -39.79
C SER A 649 -10.55 -12.45 -40.49
N SER A 650 -11.21 -12.63 -41.64
CA SER A 650 -11.02 -13.82 -42.46
C SER A 650 -9.62 -13.83 -43.08
N GLY A 651 -8.83 -14.86 -42.81
CA GLY A 651 -7.47 -15.01 -43.32
C GLY A 651 -6.35 -14.78 -42.30
N ALA A 652 -6.67 -14.47 -41.04
CA ALA A 652 -5.69 -14.54 -39.96
C ALA A 652 -5.24 -16.00 -39.80
N LYS A 653 -4.02 -16.33 -40.26
CA LYS A 653 -3.36 -17.57 -39.85
C LYS A 653 -3.25 -17.50 -38.32
N THR A 654 -3.87 -18.45 -37.65
CA THR A 654 -3.69 -18.70 -36.22
C THR A 654 -2.21 -18.97 -35.95
N ALA A 655 -1.45 -17.93 -35.60
CA ALA A 655 -0.27 -18.13 -34.79
C ALA A 655 -0.78 -18.58 -33.40
N PHE A 656 -0.20 -19.66 -32.89
CA PHE A 656 -0.63 -20.47 -31.73
C PHE A 656 -1.69 -21.54 -32.03
N HIS A 657 -1.25 -22.59 -32.75
CA HIS A 657 -1.65 -23.95 -32.41
C HIS A 657 -0.46 -24.60 -31.70
N ASN A 658 -0.53 -24.71 -30.37
CA ASN A 658 0.21 -25.74 -29.65
C ASN A 658 -0.78 -26.89 -29.46
N PRO A 659 -0.63 -28.04 -30.13
CA PRO A 659 -1.52 -29.17 -29.89
C PRO A 659 -1.21 -29.74 -28.50
N SER A 660 -2.07 -29.42 -27.55
CA SER A 660 -2.24 -30.22 -26.34
C SER A 660 -2.52 -31.66 -26.77
N ILE A 661 -1.69 -32.58 -26.32
CA ILE A 661 -1.94 -34.02 -26.40
C ILE A 661 -3.14 -34.31 -25.48
N GLU A 662 -4.34 -34.34 -26.05
CA GLU A 662 -5.49 -35.06 -25.49
C GLU A 662 -5.61 -36.39 -26.24
N GLN A 663 -5.09 -37.46 -25.63
CA GLN A 663 -5.46 -38.81 -26.02
C GLN A 663 -6.86 -39.11 -25.46
N LYS A 664 -7.86 -39.18 -26.35
CA LYS A 664 -9.15 -39.80 -26.02
C LYS A 664 -9.03 -41.33 -26.02
N PRO A 665 -9.80 -42.02 -25.17
CA PRO A 665 -9.61 -43.44 -24.86
C PRO A 665 -10.20 -44.33 -25.96
N LYS A 666 -9.53 -45.46 -26.21
CA LYS A 666 -10.13 -46.60 -26.93
C LYS A 666 -10.97 -47.42 -25.96
N GLU A 667 -12.27 -47.46 -26.20
CA GLU A 667 -13.19 -48.44 -25.62
C GLU A 667 -12.87 -49.83 -26.17
N THR A 668 -12.77 -50.84 -25.29
CA THR A 668 -13.38 -52.16 -25.53
C THR A 668 -13.45 -52.98 -24.25
N GLN A 669 -14.70 -53.23 -23.86
CA GLN A 669 -15.25 -54.42 -23.21
C GLN A 669 -14.87 -54.77 -21.76
N GLN A 670 -15.84 -54.51 -20.90
CA GLN A 670 -16.09 -55.23 -19.66
C GLN A 670 -16.82 -56.55 -19.99
N PRO A 671 -16.65 -57.60 -19.16
CA PRO A 671 -17.87 -58.09 -18.51
C PRO A 671 -17.71 -58.28 -17.00
N ASP A 672 -18.68 -57.69 -16.31
CA ASP A 672 -19.41 -58.05 -15.09
C ASP A 672 -18.82 -58.96 -14.00
N SER A 673 -18.78 -58.34 -12.81
CA SER A 673 -19.21 -58.81 -11.48
C SER A 673 -18.49 -60.00 -10.82
N VAL A 674 -18.00 -59.78 -9.59
CA VAL A 674 -18.62 -60.26 -8.33
C VAL A 674 -17.85 -59.66 -7.13
N GLN A 675 -18.59 -59.57 -6.04
CA GLN A 675 -18.44 -58.87 -4.77
C GLN A 675 -17.46 -59.54 -3.77
N GLU A 676 -16.98 -58.72 -2.81
CA GLU A 676 -16.57 -59.05 -1.41
C GLU A 676 -15.10 -59.33 -1.00
N SER A 677 -14.63 -58.40 -0.15
CA SER A 677 -14.02 -58.62 1.19
C SER A 677 -12.51 -58.86 1.37
N GLY A 678 -11.91 -57.93 2.13
CA GLY A 678 -10.94 -58.11 3.22
C GLY A 678 -9.83 -59.16 3.10
N TRP A 679 -8.60 -58.70 2.80
CA TRP A 679 -7.35 -59.37 3.23
C TRP A 679 -6.11 -58.46 3.05
N PHE A 680 -6.03 -57.62 2.01
CA PHE A 680 -4.73 -57.12 1.51
C PHE A 680 -4.11 -55.86 2.16
N SER A 681 -4.56 -55.41 3.34
CA SER A 681 -3.95 -54.27 4.05
C SER A 681 -2.78 -54.65 4.98
N LYS A 682 -2.25 -55.88 4.92
CA LYS A 682 -1.18 -56.37 5.80
C LYS A 682 0.12 -56.85 5.13
N LEU A 683 0.33 -56.60 3.83
CA LEU A 683 1.53 -57.10 3.11
C LEU A 683 2.40 -56.05 2.40
N LEU A 684 2.24 -54.76 2.70
CA LEU A 684 3.11 -53.70 2.14
C LEU A 684 3.85 -52.87 3.21
N TRP A 685 3.86 -53.35 4.46
CA TRP A 685 4.58 -52.73 5.58
C TRP A 685 5.87 -53.48 6.00
N THR A 686 6.37 -54.40 5.18
CA THR A 686 7.58 -55.20 5.50
C THR A 686 8.62 -55.33 4.37
N ALA A 687 8.51 -54.57 3.27
CA ALA A 687 9.48 -54.64 2.16
C ALA A 687 10.20 -53.31 1.83
N GLY A 688 9.81 -52.18 2.42
CA GLY A 688 10.47 -50.88 2.20
C GLY A 688 11.62 -50.55 3.17
N LEU A 689 11.73 -51.29 4.28
CA LEU A 689 12.67 -51.00 5.37
C LEU A 689 14.04 -51.70 5.25
N ILE A 690 14.30 -52.45 4.18
CA ILE A 690 15.54 -53.23 4.00
C ILE A 690 16.47 -52.66 2.90
N VAL A 691 16.00 -51.76 2.04
CA VAL A 691 16.82 -51.23 0.92
C VAL A 691 17.59 -49.96 1.27
N GLN A 692 17.25 -49.28 2.37
CA GLN A 692 17.93 -48.04 2.79
C GLN A 692 19.03 -48.26 3.85
N ALA A 693 19.08 -49.44 4.49
CA ALA A 693 20.13 -49.80 5.44
C ALA A 693 21.38 -50.44 4.78
N ALA A 694 21.33 -50.80 3.49
CA ALA A 694 22.46 -51.42 2.78
C ALA A 694 23.31 -50.42 1.96
N LEU A 695 22.82 -49.21 1.70
CA LEU A 695 23.54 -48.20 0.90
C LEU A 695 24.40 -47.23 1.75
N SER A 696 24.17 -47.16 3.06
CA SER A 696 25.00 -46.35 3.98
C SER A 696 26.23 -47.09 4.54
N PHE A 697 26.35 -48.41 4.32
CA PHE A 697 27.52 -49.19 4.78
C PHE A 697 28.65 -49.25 3.74
N ILE A 698 28.35 -49.03 2.45
CA ILE A 698 29.35 -49.10 1.36
C ILE A 698 30.03 -47.73 1.15
N GLY A 699 29.35 -46.62 1.46
CA GLY A 699 29.93 -45.27 1.37
C GLY A 699 30.95 -44.94 2.47
N GLN A 700 30.82 -45.53 3.67
CA GLN A 700 31.73 -45.27 4.80
C GLN A 700 32.99 -46.15 4.82
N MET A 701 33.15 -47.09 3.88
CA MET A 701 34.34 -47.93 3.77
C MET A 701 35.36 -47.49 2.70
N ILE A 702 35.06 -46.45 1.91
CA ILE A 702 35.97 -45.93 0.87
C ILE A 702 36.77 -44.67 1.33
N SER A 703 36.50 -44.13 2.53
CA SER A 703 37.25 -43.00 3.10
C SER A 703 38.36 -43.39 4.10
N SER A 704 38.67 -44.68 4.26
CA SER A 704 39.74 -45.14 5.15
C SER A 704 40.86 -45.92 4.45
N ILE A 705 40.89 -45.95 3.12
CA ILE A 705 42.04 -46.44 2.32
C ILE A 705 42.22 -45.61 1.03
N LEU A 706 42.12 -44.28 1.08
CA LEU A 706 42.73 -43.35 0.10
C LEU A 706 42.81 -41.92 0.67
#